data_AF-A0A1P6C2A9-F1
#
_entry.id   AF-A0A1P6C2A9-F1
#
_cell.length_a   1.000
_cell.length_b   1.000
_cell.length_c   1.000
_cell.angle_alpha   90.00
_cell.angle_beta   90.00
_cell.angle_gamma   90.00
#
_symmetry.space_group_name_H-M   'P 1'
#
loop_
_entity.id
_entity.type
_entity.pdbx_description
1 polymer ?
#
loop_
_entity_poly.entity_id
_entity_poly.type
_entity_poly.pdbx_seq_one_letter_code
_entity_poly.pdbx_strand_id
1 'polypeptide(L)'
;MEATGSLGAKLSMELSKLDEELERIEGDICTLRKRKRTLLERKAQIEKRIVERNVENESSFRIWDSDEFQWMKDCRRILHDIFKLSDFRPLQRAVINAVLSREDCLVVMSTGSGKSLCYQLPAVVMKGIVLVISPLVALIEDQLHQLRKLGIDAATLNQSTAKQEVNRIQTALTDSKASLRLLYVTPEKLAKSKRIMNRLEKCNEMKRLKLIAVDEVHCCSQWGHDFRPDFKFLNVLKRQFQAVPLIGLTATATADVIDDVKNMLGIPAAVVFRAGFNRPNLHYSVCQKPSSDAEFVDILVELIKTRFAGLSGIIYCFSRKECEELTKSLRAKGVKASHYHAFLDAGKRNITHEKWLNGGINVIVATVAFGMGIDKPNVRYVIHHSLPKSLENYYQESGRVGRDGNEAHCILFYRLNDLFRQSTMVCTEKTGVRNLYSVLSYCIEASECRRSVIAEHFNVEWNSSLCSKMCDICAQTNAVECIDVTNYWRQMLEVLNAQKTDNNRITGMKLVELTWKKVSSVSRELIELLVAKLILDGYLKEDFHFTPYSIISYVVPDEKSIAMENRSDHRITFSIPSKLICSGKTVKFSRKRPLIIDDDDEDDVVMLSIDMRYTHAIVVRIPSKVKMEKRIRIDLDLAAKQMEELCETLREAGVDIIELSAEERCIQQSLFTGDAAICINGTALITRPRKNGNRLLEISNLLNQLAWQVVETPQASEHNKEIVLEGSDVLYTGKEVFVGIRKNGTNMEGALIVARTFSDLAVIPITLPGNQPLRHYVSLISADVLAVGSSKEAKQVIQRMEREATFRYKTFTVKHDEAVNCLNVNDYVIYREDTPETKFQILHESLQMAGITANELVKIGSPISRFVLLTMKMKTLKSLW
;
A
#
# COMPACT_ATOMS: atom_id res chain seq x y z
N MET A 1 21.31 -48.85 60.16
CA MET A 1 22.26 -48.05 59.36
C MET A 1 22.21 -48.49 57.89
N GLU A 2 21.03 -48.51 57.25
CA GLU A 2 20.83 -49.23 55.95
C GLU A 2 20.25 -48.37 54.81
N ALA A 3 20.30 -47.03 54.87
CA ALA A 3 19.62 -46.19 53.87
C ALA A 3 20.54 -45.44 52.87
N THR A 4 21.87 -45.55 52.94
CA THR A 4 22.78 -44.72 52.12
C THR A 4 23.39 -45.42 50.89
N GLY A 5 23.17 -46.73 50.72
CA GLY A 5 23.76 -47.53 49.63
C GLY A 5 23.02 -47.52 48.28
N SER A 6 21.87 -46.84 48.13
CA SER A 6 20.99 -46.96 46.96
C SER A 6 21.06 -45.81 45.94
N LEU A 7 21.62 -44.64 46.28
CA LEU A 7 21.49 -43.44 45.43
C LEU A 7 22.44 -43.46 44.21
N GLY A 8 23.70 -43.88 44.41
CA GLY A 8 24.71 -43.89 43.34
C GLY A 8 24.33 -44.80 42.17
N ALA A 9 23.89 -46.03 42.45
CA ALA A 9 23.45 -46.97 41.41
C ALA A 9 22.22 -46.48 40.63
N LYS A 10 21.29 -45.76 41.28
CA LYS A 10 20.14 -45.14 40.61
C LYS A 10 20.58 -44.04 39.65
N LEU A 11 21.46 -43.14 40.09
CA LEU A 11 21.98 -42.05 39.25
C LEU A 11 22.79 -42.56 38.05
N SER A 12 23.62 -43.60 38.23
CA SER A 12 24.37 -44.20 37.10
C SER A 12 23.45 -44.86 36.07
N MET A 13 22.38 -45.53 36.52
CA MET A 13 21.39 -46.10 35.61
C MET A 13 20.56 -45.03 34.88
N GLU A 14 20.25 -43.91 35.55
CA GLU A 14 19.56 -42.77 34.94
C GLU A 14 20.46 -42.06 33.91
N LEU A 15 21.74 -41.87 34.21
CA LEU A 15 22.73 -41.33 33.27
C LEU A 15 22.87 -42.20 32.01
N SER A 16 23.00 -43.52 32.18
CA SER A 16 23.09 -44.46 31.04
C SER A 16 21.86 -44.40 30.14
N LYS A 17 20.66 -44.24 30.71
CA LYS A 17 19.43 -44.08 29.93
C LYS A 17 19.39 -42.75 29.17
N LEU A 18 19.88 -41.66 29.78
CA LEU A 18 19.99 -40.37 29.11
C LEU A 18 21.02 -40.41 27.97
N ASP A 19 22.16 -41.08 28.16
CA ASP A 19 23.17 -41.26 27.12
C ASP A 19 22.62 -42.07 25.93
N GLU A 20 21.90 -43.18 26.18
CA GLU A 20 21.21 -43.96 25.14
C GLU A 20 20.16 -43.12 24.37
N GLU A 21 19.40 -42.27 25.08
CA GLU A 21 18.41 -41.40 24.44
C GLU A 21 19.06 -40.27 23.62
N LEU A 22 20.17 -39.70 24.10
CA LEU A 22 20.97 -38.72 23.36
C LEU A 22 21.56 -39.33 22.09
N GLU A 23 22.14 -40.53 22.16
CA GLU A 23 22.70 -41.23 20.99
C GLU A 23 21.61 -41.54 19.94
N ARG A 24 20.40 -41.91 20.38
CA ARG A 24 19.23 -42.06 19.48
C ARG A 24 18.86 -40.74 18.80
N ILE A 25 18.80 -39.63 19.55
CA ILE A 25 18.49 -38.29 19.01
C ILE A 25 19.58 -37.84 18.02
N GLU A 26 20.85 -38.11 18.30
CA GLU A 26 21.96 -37.82 17.37
C GLU A 26 21.84 -38.61 16.06
N GLY A 27 21.44 -39.88 16.13
CA GLY A 27 21.10 -40.73 14.98
C GLY A 27 19.94 -40.16 14.14
N ASP A 28 18.87 -39.68 14.79
CA ASP A 28 17.73 -39.02 14.14
C ASP A 28 18.15 -37.71 13.48
N ILE A 29 18.97 -36.88 14.14
CA ILE A 29 19.52 -35.64 13.57
C ILE A 29 20.36 -35.94 12.33
N CYS A 30 21.22 -36.97 12.36
CA CYS A 30 22.02 -37.39 11.22
C CYS A 30 21.12 -37.80 10.03
N THR A 31 20.08 -38.59 10.30
CA THR A 31 19.09 -39.03 9.30
C THR A 31 18.31 -37.86 8.71
N LEU A 32 17.84 -36.93 9.55
CA LEU A 32 17.12 -35.72 9.12
C LEU A 32 18.02 -34.79 8.30
N ARG A 33 19.30 -34.63 8.65
CA ARG A 33 20.28 -33.86 7.87
C ARG A 33 20.52 -34.48 6.48
N LYS A 34 20.66 -35.81 6.39
CA LYS A 34 20.77 -36.53 5.11
C LYS A 34 19.52 -36.33 4.26
N ARG A 35 18.32 -36.48 4.84
CA ARG A 35 17.03 -36.25 4.16
C ARG A 35 16.89 -34.80 3.67
N LYS A 36 17.28 -33.81 4.47
CA LYS A 36 17.30 -32.39 4.08
C LYS A 36 18.17 -32.18 2.84
N ARG A 37 19.38 -32.76 2.79
CA ARG A 37 20.28 -32.65 1.63
C ARG A 37 19.64 -33.22 0.36
N THR A 38 19.10 -34.44 0.42
CA THR A 38 18.42 -35.08 -0.72
C THR A 38 17.21 -34.27 -1.20
N LEU A 39 16.44 -33.68 -0.28
CA LEU A 39 15.30 -32.83 -0.64
C LEU A 39 15.73 -31.51 -1.31
N LEU A 40 16.83 -30.90 -0.85
CA LEU A 40 17.38 -29.69 -1.49
C LEU A 40 17.91 -29.97 -2.90
N GLU A 41 18.59 -31.10 -3.11
CA GLU A 41 19.05 -31.54 -4.45
C GLU A 41 17.85 -31.76 -5.38
N ARG A 42 16.83 -32.47 -4.91
CA ARG A 42 15.60 -32.70 -5.69
C ARG A 42 14.86 -31.39 -5.98
N LYS A 43 14.81 -30.46 -5.02
CA LYS A 43 14.22 -29.13 -5.22
C LYS A 43 14.95 -28.37 -6.34
N ALA A 44 16.29 -28.29 -6.29
CA ALA A 44 17.08 -27.62 -7.30
C ALA A 44 16.90 -28.24 -8.71
N GLN A 45 16.80 -29.57 -8.79
CA GLN A 45 16.50 -30.26 -10.06
C GLN A 45 15.12 -29.89 -10.62
N ILE A 46 14.09 -29.81 -9.76
CA ILE A 46 12.74 -29.41 -10.18
C ILE A 46 12.71 -27.95 -10.61
N GLU A 47 13.35 -27.06 -9.86
CA GLU A 47 13.46 -25.63 -10.21
C GLU A 47 14.13 -25.43 -11.57
N LYS A 48 15.21 -26.17 -11.85
CA LYS A 48 15.87 -26.15 -13.16
C LYS A 48 14.92 -26.59 -14.29
N ARG A 49 14.19 -27.69 -14.10
CA ARG A 49 13.20 -28.19 -15.08
C ARG A 49 12.05 -27.21 -15.31
N ILE A 50 11.64 -26.47 -14.28
CA ILE A 50 10.62 -25.43 -14.42
C ILE A 50 11.13 -24.29 -15.31
N VAL A 51 12.38 -23.85 -15.10
CA VAL A 51 12.99 -22.81 -15.95
C VAL A 51 13.09 -23.28 -17.41
N GLU A 52 13.58 -24.50 -17.65
CA GLU A 52 13.67 -25.09 -18.99
C GLU A 52 12.29 -25.16 -19.67
N ARG A 53 11.27 -25.68 -18.98
CA ARG A 53 9.88 -25.73 -19.46
C ARG A 53 9.31 -24.35 -19.75
N ASN A 54 9.59 -23.36 -18.90
CA ASN A 54 9.07 -22.00 -19.08
C ASN A 54 9.64 -21.34 -20.34
N VAL A 55 10.95 -21.52 -20.60
CA VAL A 55 11.61 -21.04 -21.84
C VAL A 55 11.06 -21.76 -23.07
N GLU A 56 10.87 -23.08 -23.00
CA GLU A 56 10.23 -23.86 -24.07
C GLU A 56 8.81 -23.36 -24.36
N ASN A 57 8.00 -23.11 -23.32
CA ASN A 57 6.64 -22.61 -23.48
C ASN A 57 6.56 -21.19 -24.08
N GLU A 58 7.50 -20.30 -23.73
CA GLU A 58 7.57 -18.97 -24.34
C GLU A 58 7.86 -19.05 -25.85
N SER A 59 8.73 -19.98 -26.26
CA SER A 59 9.02 -20.25 -27.69
C SER A 59 7.92 -21.05 -28.40
N SER A 60 7.11 -21.82 -27.67
CA SER A 60 6.16 -22.80 -28.20
C SER A 60 4.69 -22.37 -28.10
N PHE A 61 4.41 -21.07 -28.04
CA PHE A 61 3.06 -20.51 -27.98
C PHE A 61 2.06 -21.15 -28.98
N ARG A 62 2.55 -21.56 -30.16
CA ARG A 62 1.77 -22.20 -31.23
C ARG A 62 1.10 -23.52 -30.84
N ILE A 63 1.61 -24.23 -29.84
CA ILE A 63 1.02 -25.51 -29.38
C ILE A 63 -0.38 -25.28 -28.81
N TRP A 64 -0.56 -24.18 -28.07
CA TRP A 64 -1.84 -23.85 -27.46
C TRP A 64 -2.84 -23.26 -28.46
N ASP A 65 -2.36 -22.62 -29.52
CA ASP A 65 -3.19 -21.96 -30.52
C ASP A 65 -3.64 -22.93 -31.64
N SER A 66 -4.23 -24.06 -31.25
CA SER A 66 -4.68 -25.13 -32.15
C SER A 66 -6.17 -25.46 -31.96
N ASP A 67 -6.83 -25.90 -33.04
CA ASP A 67 -8.20 -26.44 -33.01
C ASP A 67 -8.24 -27.96 -32.74
N GLU A 68 -7.09 -28.62 -32.59
CA GLU A 68 -6.98 -30.08 -32.44
C GLU A 68 -7.41 -30.61 -31.05
N PHE A 69 -7.61 -29.72 -30.07
CA PHE A 69 -8.05 -30.13 -28.74
C PHE A 69 -9.51 -30.61 -28.75
N GLN A 70 -9.79 -31.72 -28.04
CA GLN A 70 -11.10 -32.39 -28.02
C GLN A 70 -12.31 -31.49 -27.63
N TRP A 71 -12.09 -30.42 -26.87
CA TRP A 71 -13.12 -29.49 -26.42
C TRP A 71 -13.38 -28.33 -27.37
N MET A 72 -12.56 -28.13 -28.42
CA MET A 72 -12.65 -26.95 -29.28
C MET A 72 -13.97 -26.87 -30.05
N LYS A 73 -14.53 -28.02 -30.42
CA LYS A 73 -15.87 -28.09 -31.03
C LYS A 73 -16.95 -27.52 -30.10
N ASP A 74 -16.91 -27.88 -28.82
CA ASP A 74 -17.83 -27.33 -27.82
C ASP A 74 -17.54 -25.86 -27.51
N CYS A 75 -16.27 -25.47 -27.48
CA CYS A 75 -15.87 -24.08 -27.26
C CYS A 75 -16.39 -23.16 -28.38
N ARG A 76 -16.22 -23.54 -29.65
CA ARG A 76 -16.74 -22.78 -30.82
C ARG A 76 -18.26 -22.70 -30.80
N ARG A 77 -18.94 -23.80 -30.47
CA ARG A 77 -20.40 -23.83 -30.35
C ARG A 77 -20.87 -22.89 -29.23
N ILE A 78 -20.27 -22.94 -28.04
CA ILE A 78 -20.61 -22.07 -26.91
C ILE A 78 -20.30 -20.60 -27.22
N LEU A 79 -19.17 -20.33 -27.88
CA LEU A 79 -18.78 -18.99 -28.32
C LEU A 79 -19.85 -18.37 -29.23
N HIS A 80 -20.31 -19.11 -30.23
CA HIS A 80 -21.33 -18.67 -31.17
C HIS A 80 -22.73 -18.61 -30.52
N ASP A 81 -23.16 -19.70 -29.87
CA ASP A 81 -24.55 -19.86 -29.44
C ASP A 81 -24.87 -19.10 -28.16
N ILE A 82 -23.93 -19.00 -27.22
CA ILE A 82 -24.14 -18.35 -25.91
C ILE A 82 -23.53 -16.96 -25.91
N PHE A 83 -22.24 -16.84 -26.22
CA PHE A 83 -21.54 -15.55 -26.17
C PHE A 83 -21.82 -14.65 -27.39
N LYS A 84 -22.45 -15.18 -28.45
CA LYS A 84 -22.78 -14.45 -29.68
C LYS A 84 -21.56 -13.82 -30.35
N LEU A 85 -20.42 -14.50 -30.29
CA LEU A 85 -19.16 -14.09 -30.92
C LEU A 85 -18.84 -15.02 -32.09
N SER A 86 -18.35 -14.45 -33.20
CA SER A 86 -18.03 -15.20 -34.42
C SER A 86 -16.72 -16.00 -34.30
N ASP A 87 -15.70 -15.43 -33.67
CA ASP A 87 -14.39 -16.06 -33.52
C ASP A 87 -13.64 -15.54 -32.29
N PHE A 88 -12.56 -16.24 -31.92
CA PHE A 88 -11.66 -15.84 -30.84
C PHE A 88 -10.78 -14.67 -31.28
N ARG A 89 -10.60 -13.70 -30.38
CA ARG A 89 -9.56 -12.69 -30.54
C ARG A 89 -8.18 -13.31 -30.33
N PRO A 90 -7.10 -12.66 -30.81
CA PRO A 90 -5.74 -13.17 -30.64
C PRO A 90 -5.48 -13.62 -29.20
N LEU A 91 -4.85 -14.79 -29.08
CA LEU A 91 -4.39 -15.37 -27.83
C LEU A 91 -5.50 -15.95 -26.90
N GLN A 92 -6.77 -15.56 -27.07
CA GLN A 92 -7.87 -16.13 -26.26
C GLN A 92 -7.98 -17.65 -26.39
N ARG A 93 -7.90 -18.18 -27.63
CA ARG A 93 -7.94 -19.61 -27.91
C ARG A 93 -6.83 -20.36 -27.17
N ALA A 94 -5.60 -19.87 -27.27
CA ALA A 94 -4.44 -20.43 -26.59
C ALA A 94 -4.63 -20.51 -25.06
N VAL A 95 -5.11 -19.43 -24.44
CA VAL A 95 -5.38 -19.39 -23.00
C VAL A 95 -6.47 -20.41 -22.61
N ILE A 96 -7.57 -20.44 -23.36
CA ILE A 96 -8.69 -21.35 -23.09
C ILE A 96 -8.22 -22.80 -23.18
N ASN A 97 -7.40 -23.15 -24.18
CA ASN A 97 -6.82 -24.48 -24.32
C ASN A 97 -5.88 -24.86 -23.16
N ALA A 98 -5.02 -23.94 -22.71
CA ALA A 98 -4.17 -24.18 -21.55
C ALA A 98 -5.00 -24.39 -20.27
N VAL A 99 -6.01 -23.53 -20.03
CA VAL A 99 -6.92 -23.65 -18.88
C VAL A 99 -7.69 -24.98 -18.90
N LEU A 100 -8.24 -25.37 -20.05
CA LEU A 100 -8.97 -26.64 -20.19
C LEU A 100 -8.05 -27.86 -20.13
N SER A 101 -6.76 -27.70 -20.43
CA SER A 101 -5.69 -28.68 -20.18
C SER A 101 -5.23 -28.73 -18.73
N ARG A 102 -5.83 -27.92 -17.83
CA ARG A 102 -5.52 -27.79 -16.40
C ARG A 102 -4.14 -27.21 -16.10
N GLU A 103 -3.62 -26.36 -16.98
CA GLU A 103 -2.41 -25.58 -16.72
C GLU A 103 -2.73 -24.32 -15.92
N ASP A 104 -1.84 -23.99 -14.98
CA ASP A 104 -1.83 -22.67 -14.34
C ASP A 104 -1.34 -21.64 -15.36
N CYS A 105 -2.03 -20.50 -15.44
CA CYS A 105 -1.80 -19.51 -16.48
C CYS A 105 -1.66 -18.10 -15.89
N LEU A 106 -0.74 -17.29 -16.43
CA LEU A 106 -0.73 -15.85 -16.24
C LEU A 106 -0.95 -15.16 -17.59
N VAL A 107 -1.96 -14.30 -17.65
CA VAL A 107 -2.45 -13.70 -18.89
C VAL A 107 -2.30 -12.19 -18.80
N VAL A 108 -1.39 -11.66 -19.59
CA VAL A 108 -1.15 -10.23 -19.76
C VAL A 108 -1.76 -9.81 -21.09
N MET A 109 -2.93 -9.19 -21.03
CA MET A 109 -3.60 -8.64 -22.22
C MET A 109 -4.16 -7.25 -21.93
N SER A 110 -4.04 -6.35 -22.91
CA SER A 110 -4.55 -4.98 -22.83
C SER A 110 -6.02 -4.89 -22.38
N THR A 111 -6.41 -3.75 -21.82
CA THR A 111 -7.82 -3.50 -21.45
C THR A 111 -8.72 -3.58 -22.68
N GLY A 112 -9.85 -4.27 -22.55
CA GLY A 112 -10.78 -4.47 -23.65
C GLY A 112 -10.38 -5.57 -24.65
N SER A 113 -9.25 -6.26 -24.46
CA SER A 113 -8.87 -7.41 -25.31
C SER A 113 -9.83 -8.59 -25.23
N GLY A 114 -10.65 -8.66 -24.18
CA GLY A 114 -11.56 -9.78 -23.91
C GLY A 114 -11.00 -10.81 -22.93
N LYS A 115 -10.22 -10.38 -21.93
CA LYS A 115 -9.68 -11.24 -20.85
C LYS A 115 -10.77 -12.09 -20.18
N SER A 116 -11.94 -11.52 -19.91
CA SER A 116 -13.02 -12.21 -19.18
C SER A 116 -13.48 -13.50 -19.85
N LEU A 117 -13.49 -13.53 -21.19
CA LEU A 117 -13.89 -14.72 -21.95
C LEU A 117 -13.00 -15.93 -21.62
N CYS A 118 -11.72 -15.70 -21.27
CA CYS A 118 -10.74 -16.74 -21.00
C CYS A 118 -11.04 -17.58 -19.75
N TYR A 119 -11.90 -17.10 -18.84
CA TYR A 119 -12.41 -17.89 -17.71
C TYR A 119 -13.92 -18.10 -17.76
N GLN A 120 -14.68 -17.21 -18.43
CA GLN A 120 -16.12 -17.33 -18.58
C GLN A 120 -16.54 -18.47 -19.51
N LEU A 121 -15.87 -18.62 -20.66
CA LEU A 121 -16.18 -19.71 -21.58
C LEU A 121 -15.83 -21.07 -20.96
N PRO A 122 -14.64 -21.27 -20.35
CA PRO A 122 -14.34 -22.49 -19.61
C PRO A 122 -15.35 -22.82 -18.50
N ALA A 123 -15.91 -21.81 -17.81
CA ALA A 123 -16.93 -22.03 -16.79
C ALA A 123 -18.17 -22.76 -17.33
N VAL A 124 -18.57 -22.45 -18.56
CA VAL A 124 -19.71 -23.09 -19.23
C VAL A 124 -19.33 -24.47 -19.75
N VAL A 125 -18.14 -24.62 -20.37
CA VAL A 125 -17.65 -25.88 -20.94
C VAL A 125 -17.49 -26.96 -19.87
N MET A 126 -16.85 -26.64 -18.73
CA MET A 126 -16.48 -27.62 -17.72
C MET A 126 -17.64 -28.10 -16.83
N LYS A 127 -18.82 -27.48 -16.94
CA LYS A 127 -20.03 -27.79 -16.14
C LYS A 127 -19.72 -27.90 -14.63
N GLY A 128 -19.16 -26.83 -14.07
CA GLY A 128 -18.86 -26.69 -12.65
C GLY A 128 -18.74 -25.21 -12.27
N ILE A 129 -18.11 -24.93 -11.12
CA ILE A 129 -17.99 -23.58 -10.57
C ILE A 129 -16.58 -23.06 -10.82
N VAL A 130 -16.49 -21.86 -11.38
CA VAL A 130 -15.28 -21.04 -11.45
C VAL A 130 -15.36 -19.97 -10.37
N LEU A 131 -14.37 -19.96 -9.48
CA LEU A 131 -14.21 -18.93 -8.47
C LEU A 131 -13.44 -17.76 -9.09
N VAL A 132 -14.03 -16.57 -9.11
CA VAL A 132 -13.39 -15.36 -9.64
C VAL A 132 -13.11 -14.39 -8.49
N ILE A 133 -11.85 -14.13 -8.21
CA ILE A 133 -11.41 -13.12 -7.25
C ILE A 133 -11.23 -11.81 -8.01
N SER A 134 -11.97 -10.77 -7.65
CA SER A 134 -11.87 -9.45 -8.28
C SER A 134 -11.82 -8.35 -7.22
N PRO A 135 -10.95 -7.34 -7.39
CA PRO A 135 -10.69 -6.33 -6.35
C PRO A 135 -11.85 -5.34 -6.14
N LEU A 136 -12.71 -5.13 -7.13
CA LEU A 136 -13.73 -4.08 -7.06
C LEU A 136 -15.15 -4.60 -7.27
N VAL A 137 -16.05 -4.17 -6.39
CA VAL A 137 -17.49 -4.49 -6.48
C VAL A 137 -18.09 -4.00 -7.81
N ALA A 138 -17.70 -2.81 -8.28
CA ALA A 138 -18.19 -2.26 -9.54
C ALA A 138 -17.83 -3.13 -10.77
N LEU A 139 -16.64 -3.74 -10.79
CA LEU A 139 -16.26 -4.70 -11.83
C LEU A 139 -17.13 -5.94 -11.79
N ILE A 140 -17.31 -6.48 -10.59
CA ILE A 140 -18.13 -7.68 -10.38
C ILE A 140 -19.55 -7.44 -10.88
N GLU A 141 -20.15 -6.30 -10.53
CA GLU A 141 -21.51 -5.94 -10.94
C GLU A 141 -21.67 -5.84 -12.46
N ASP A 142 -20.73 -5.21 -13.15
CA ASP A 142 -20.71 -5.15 -14.62
C ASP A 142 -20.62 -6.54 -15.25
N GLN A 143 -19.69 -7.39 -14.77
CA GLN A 143 -19.54 -8.75 -15.27
C GLN A 143 -20.80 -9.61 -15.01
N LEU A 144 -21.42 -9.48 -13.83
CA LEU A 144 -22.67 -10.17 -13.53
C LEU A 144 -23.82 -9.71 -14.43
N HIS A 145 -23.90 -8.41 -14.76
CA HIS A 145 -24.91 -7.89 -15.67
C HIS A 145 -24.78 -8.46 -17.08
N GLN A 146 -23.55 -8.53 -17.59
CA GLN A 146 -23.26 -9.14 -18.89
C GLN A 146 -23.60 -10.64 -18.89
N LEU A 147 -23.20 -11.38 -17.87
CA LEU A 147 -23.48 -12.82 -17.75
C LEU A 147 -24.99 -13.12 -17.65
N ARG A 148 -25.76 -12.29 -16.93
CA ARG A 148 -27.22 -12.42 -16.87
C ARG A 148 -27.88 -12.25 -18.24
N LYS A 149 -27.43 -11.29 -19.05
CA LYS A 149 -27.94 -11.09 -20.42
C LYS A 149 -27.68 -12.31 -21.32
N LEU A 150 -26.59 -13.04 -21.06
CA LEU A 150 -26.23 -14.27 -21.77
C LEU A 150 -26.93 -15.53 -21.20
N GLY A 151 -27.74 -15.39 -20.13
CA GLY A 151 -28.40 -16.51 -19.46
C GLY A 151 -27.47 -17.40 -18.64
N ILE A 152 -26.28 -16.90 -18.28
CA ILE A 152 -25.30 -17.63 -17.46
C ILE A 152 -25.53 -17.31 -15.98
N ASP A 153 -25.80 -18.33 -15.16
CA ASP A 153 -25.98 -18.18 -13.72
C ASP A 153 -24.63 -17.87 -13.04
N ALA A 154 -24.52 -16.64 -12.56
CA ALA A 154 -23.36 -16.12 -11.85
C ALA A 154 -23.81 -15.33 -10.62
N ALA A 155 -23.00 -15.37 -9.56
CA ALA A 155 -23.32 -14.73 -8.28
C ALA A 155 -22.11 -13.99 -7.70
N THR A 156 -22.33 -13.11 -6.73
CA THR A 156 -21.27 -12.43 -5.98
C THR A 156 -21.40 -12.63 -4.46
N LEU A 157 -20.25 -12.69 -3.78
CA LEU A 157 -20.13 -12.57 -2.33
C LEU A 157 -19.22 -11.40 -1.97
N ASN A 158 -19.79 -10.38 -1.36
CA ASN A 158 -19.11 -9.19 -0.83
C ASN A 158 -19.68 -8.83 0.55
N GLN A 159 -19.37 -7.62 1.06
CA GLN A 159 -19.88 -7.16 2.35
C GLN A 159 -21.37 -6.80 2.32
N SER A 160 -21.89 -6.33 1.18
CA SER A 160 -23.28 -5.90 0.99
C SER A 160 -24.23 -6.99 0.49
N THR A 161 -23.76 -8.23 0.30
CA THR A 161 -24.59 -9.32 -0.22
C THR A 161 -25.69 -9.71 0.78
N ALA A 162 -26.95 -9.66 0.33
CA ALA A 162 -28.11 -10.00 1.15
C ALA A 162 -28.05 -11.46 1.66
N LYS A 163 -28.56 -11.68 2.89
CA LYS A 163 -28.53 -12.99 3.57
C LYS A 163 -29.18 -14.12 2.76
N GLN A 164 -30.26 -13.81 2.02
CA GLN A 164 -30.95 -14.77 1.15
C GLN A 164 -30.03 -15.26 0.02
N GLU A 165 -29.32 -14.34 -0.64
CA GLU A 165 -28.38 -14.66 -1.72
C GLU A 165 -27.16 -15.43 -1.19
N VAL A 166 -26.65 -15.05 -0.02
CA VAL A 166 -25.59 -15.81 0.67
C VAL A 166 -26.01 -17.27 0.89
N ASN A 167 -27.26 -17.51 1.33
CA ASN A 167 -27.77 -18.87 1.52
C ASN A 167 -27.92 -19.62 0.19
N ARG A 168 -28.45 -18.96 -0.87
CA ARG A 168 -28.55 -19.54 -2.22
C ARG A 168 -27.19 -20.02 -2.72
N ILE A 169 -26.17 -19.17 -2.62
CA ILE A 169 -24.80 -19.46 -3.08
C ILE A 169 -24.22 -20.63 -2.29
N GLN A 170 -24.38 -20.65 -0.97
CA GLN A 170 -23.83 -21.74 -0.15
C GLN A 170 -24.48 -23.09 -0.43
N THR A 171 -25.79 -23.12 -0.70
CA THR A 171 -26.48 -24.32 -1.15
C THR A 171 -25.97 -24.74 -2.53
N ALA A 172 -25.86 -23.80 -3.46
CA ALA A 172 -25.39 -24.06 -4.83
C ALA A 172 -23.96 -24.62 -4.87
N LEU A 173 -23.06 -24.21 -3.96
CA LEU A 173 -21.71 -24.76 -3.81
C LEU A 173 -21.71 -26.26 -3.45
N THR A 174 -22.74 -26.74 -2.75
CA THR A 174 -22.85 -28.15 -2.29
C THR A 174 -23.91 -28.97 -3.02
N ASP A 175 -24.72 -28.39 -3.90
CA ASP A 175 -25.74 -29.08 -4.68
C ASP A 175 -25.27 -29.37 -6.12
N SER A 176 -25.07 -30.65 -6.47
CA SER A 176 -24.60 -31.09 -7.79
C SER A 176 -25.52 -30.68 -8.95
N LYS A 177 -26.80 -30.40 -8.69
CA LYS A 177 -27.78 -29.96 -9.69
C LYS A 177 -27.80 -28.45 -9.91
N ALA A 178 -27.06 -27.68 -9.11
CA ALA A 178 -27.11 -26.22 -9.20
C ALA A 178 -26.60 -25.70 -10.56
N SER A 179 -27.31 -24.70 -11.09
CA SER A 179 -27.01 -24.03 -12.35
C SER A 179 -25.77 -23.12 -12.28
N LEU A 180 -25.37 -22.69 -11.08
CA LEU A 180 -24.28 -21.73 -10.87
C LEU A 180 -22.99 -22.15 -11.58
N ARG A 181 -22.41 -21.23 -12.36
CA ARG A 181 -21.16 -21.43 -13.12
C ARG A 181 -20.03 -20.51 -12.67
N LEU A 182 -20.33 -19.28 -12.27
CA LEU A 182 -19.32 -18.32 -11.79
C LEU A 182 -19.69 -17.77 -10.42
N LEU A 183 -18.71 -17.76 -9.51
CA LEU A 183 -18.83 -17.10 -8.21
C LEU A 183 -17.76 -16.03 -8.08
N TYR A 184 -18.18 -14.76 -8.10
CA TYR A 184 -17.30 -13.61 -7.90
C TYR A 184 -17.16 -13.29 -6.41
N VAL A 185 -15.94 -13.14 -5.92
CA VAL A 185 -15.66 -12.84 -4.51
C VAL A 185 -14.59 -11.75 -4.42
N THR A 186 -14.74 -10.86 -3.44
CA THR A 186 -13.71 -9.88 -3.11
C THR A 186 -12.61 -10.55 -2.29
N PRO A 187 -11.32 -10.21 -2.48
CA PRO A 187 -10.22 -10.84 -1.74
C PRO A 187 -10.39 -10.72 -0.22
N GLU A 188 -10.88 -9.57 0.23
CA GLU A 188 -11.23 -9.31 1.62
C GLU A 188 -12.25 -10.36 2.09
N LYS A 189 -13.38 -10.52 1.39
CA LYS A 189 -14.42 -11.47 1.82
C LYS A 189 -13.93 -12.91 1.89
N LEU A 190 -13.04 -13.29 0.98
CA LEU A 190 -12.47 -14.63 0.90
C LEU A 190 -11.54 -14.92 2.07
N ALA A 191 -10.63 -13.98 2.39
CA ALA A 191 -9.71 -14.08 3.51
C ALA A 191 -10.45 -14.13 4.87
N LYS A 192 -11.53 -13.34 4.99
CA LYS A 192 -12.28 -13.10 6.22
C LYS A 192 -13.20 -14.28 6.56
N SER A 193 -13.74 -14.94 5.54
CA SER A 193 -14.88 -15.86 5.71
C SER A 193 -14.49 -17.34 5.75
N LYS A 194 -14.24 -17.87 6.96
CA LYS A 194 -14.06 -19.33 7.18
C LYS A 194 -15.23 -20.17 6.61
N ARG A 195 -16.46 -19.65 6.66
CA ARG A 195 -17.67 -20.35 6.17
C ARG A 195 -17.64 -20.54 4.64
N ILE A 196 -17.10 -19.57 3.89
CA ILE A 196 -16.96 -19.68 2.43
C ILE A 196 -15.87 -20.69 2.09
N MET A 197 -14.71 -20.62 2.75
CA MET A 197 -13.61 -21.58 2.56
C MET A 197 -14.07 -23.03 2.77
N ASN A 198 -14.74 -23.31 3.90
CA ASN A 198 -15.27 -24.66 4.17
C ASN A 198 -16.28 -25.16 3.11
N ARG A 199 -17.02 -24.24 2.46
CA ARG A 199 -17.96 -24.61 1.38
C ARG A 199 -17.23 -24.84 0.06
N LEU A 200 -16.18 -24.08 -0.22
CA LEU A 200 -15.31 -24.29 -1.38
C LEU A 200 -14.55 -25.62 -1.27
N GLU A 201 -14.11 -26.00 -0.07
CA GLU A 201 -13.54 -27.34 0.22
C GLU A 201 -14.50 -28.46 -0.14
N LYS A 202 -15.73 -28.41 0.36
CA LYS A 202 -16.78 -29.39 -0.01
C LYS A 202 -17.07 -29.39 -1.50
N CYS A 203 -17.12 -28.22 -2.13
CA CYS A 203 -17.30 -28.08 -3.58
C CYS A 203 -16.16 -28.76 -4.36
N ASN A 204 -14.92 -28.63 -3.88
CA ASN A 204 -13.73 -29.26 -4.45
C ASN A 204 -13.71 -30.79 -4.23
N GLU A 205 -14.08 -31.28 -3.04
CA GLU A 205 -14.24 -32.72 -2.75
C GLU A 205 -15.24 -33.37 -3.72
N MET A 206 -16.32 -32.67 -4.05
CA MET A 206 -17.31 -33.08 -5.06
C MET A 206 -16.83 -32.90 -6.51
N LYS A 207 -15.57 -32.48 -6.74
CA LYS A 207 -14.97 -32.18 -8.05
C LYS A 207 -15.73 -31.11 -8.85
N ARG A 208 -16.42 -30.19 -8.17
CA ARG A 208 -17.24 -29.14 -8.78
C ARG A 208 -16.52 -27.80 -8.90
N LEU A 209 -15.54 -27.51 -8.05
CA LEU A 209 -14.64 -26.38 -8.26
C LEU A 209 -13.68 -26.70 -9.42
N LYS A 210 -13.77 -25.94 -10.52
CA LYS A 210 -13.07 -26.28 -11.78
C LYS A 210 -11.88 -25.38 -12.10
N LEU A 211 -11.93 -24.12 -11.68
CA LEU A 211 -10.93 -23.10 -11.98
C LEU A 211 -11.00 -21.98 -10.94
N ILE A 212 -9.85 -21.41 -10.62
CA ILE A 212 -9.72 -20.20 -9.83
C ILE A 212 -9.18 -19.10 -10.75
N ALA A 213 -9.93 -18.02 -10.94
CA ALA A 213 -9.52 -16.86 -11.71
C ALA A 213 -9.20 -15.70 -10.74
N VAL A 214 -8.01 -15.12 -10.86
CA VAL A 214 -7.61 -13.91 -10.13
C VAL A 214 -7.55 -12.77 -11.12
N ASP A 215 -8.54 -11.90 -11.07
CA ASP A 215 -8.62 -10.69 -11.90
C ASP A 215 -7.78 -9.56 -11.27
N GLU A 216 -7.17 -8.74 -12.13
CA GLU A 216 -6.14 -7.76 -11.78
C GLU A 216 -5.04 -8.33 -10.87
N VAL A 217 -4.44 -9.43 -11.32
CA VAL A 217 -3.48 -10.21 -10.54
C VAL A 217 -2.24 -9.42 -10.10
N HIS A 218 -1.90 -8.31 -10.77
CA HIS A 218 -0.80 -7.42 -10.37
C HIS A 218 -0.99 -6.87 -8.95
N CYS A 219 -2.22 -6.80 -8.42
CA CYS A 219 -2.51 -6.36 -7.05
C CYS A 219 -1.86 -7.23 -5.98
N CYS A 220 -1.44 -8.47 -6.31
CA CYS A 220 -0.66 -9.30 -5.37
C CYS A 220 0.72 -8.69 -5.10
N SER A 221 1.35 -8.13 -6.13
CA SER A 221 2.75 -7.70 -6.07
C SER A 221 2.92 -6.36 -5.39
N GLN A 222 3.86 -6.26 -4.45
CA GLN A 222 4.28 -4.96 -3.89
C GLN A 222 5.03 -4.10 -4.91
N TRP A 223 5.52 -4.71 -5.99
CA TRP A 223 6.12 -4.03 -7.13
C TRP A 223 5.06 -3.61 -8.16
N GLY A 224 3.81 -4.04 -8.00
CA GLY A 224 2.67 -3.57 -8.79
C GLY A 224 2.24 -2.16 -8.39
N HIS A 225 1.58 -1.45 -9.32
CA HIS A 225 1.11 -0.07 -9.15
C HIS A 225 -0.14 0.05 -8.27
N ASP A 226 -0.88 -1.04 -8.07
CA ASP A 226 -2.12 -1.10 -7.26
C ASP A 226 -2.06 -2.26 -6.24
N PHE A 227 -0.97 -2.36 -5.49
CA PHE A 227 -0.80 -3.40 -4.46
C PHE A 227 -1.95 -3.39 -3.44
N ARG A 228 -2.49 -4.57 -3.13
CA ARG A 228 -3.53 -4.76 -2.11
C ARG A 228 -3.15 -5.84 -1.10
N PRO A 229 -3.05 -5.51 0.20
CA PRO A 229 -2.67 -6.46 1.24
C PRO A 229 -3.49 -7.76 1.25
N ASP A 230 -4.82 -7.70 1.08
CA ASP A 230 -5.68 -8.89 1.09
C ASP A 230 -5.37 -9.89 -0.04
N PHE A 231 -4.70 -9.48 -1.13
CA PHE A 231 -4.27 -10.42 -2.18
C PHE A 231 -3.13 -11.34 -1.72
N LYS A 232 -2.36 -10.99 -0.68
CA LYS A 232 -1.31 -11.85 -0.12
C LYS A 232 -1.88 -13.18 0.41
N PHE A 233 -3.13 -13.18 0.86
CA PHE A 233 -3.82 -14.38 1.33
C PHE A 233 -4.02 -15.43 0.21
N LEU A 234 -4.06 -15.02 -1.06
CA LEU A 234 -4.44 -15.90 -2.18
C LEU A 234 -3.50 -17.10 -2.39
N ASN A 235 -2.27 -17.08 -1.85
CA ASN A 235 -1.39 -18.25 -1.81
C ASN A 235 -2.08 -19.48 -1.20
N VAL A 236 -2.96 -19.27 -0.22
CA VAL A 236 -3.69 -20.36 0.44
C VAL A 236 -4.53 -21.17 -0.55
N LEU A 237 -5.03 -20.53 -1.62
CA LEU A 237 -5.93 -21.17 -2.56
C LEU A 237 -5.23 -22.29 -3.32
N LYS A 238 -3.99 -22.08 -3.78
CA LYS A 238 -3.24 -23.13 -4.46
C LYS A 238 -2.78 -24.22 -3.50
N ARG A 239 -2.48 -23.88 -2.24
CA ARG A 239 -2.15 -24.86 -1.19
C ARG A 239 -3.34 -25.75 -0.83
N GLN A 240 -4.54 -25.18 -0.75
CA GLN A 240 -5.77 -25.89 -0.38
C GLN A 240 -6.40 -26.65 -1.56
N PHE A 241 -6.32 -26.08 -2.76
CA PHE A 241 -6.95 -26.60 -3.98
C PHE A 241 -5.90 -26.98 -5.03
N GLN A 242 -4.92 -27.81 -4.66
CA GLN A 242 -3.75 -28.14 -5.49
C GLN A 242 -4.09 -28.65 -6.89
N ALA A 243 -5.16 -29.44 -7.02
CA ALA A 243 -5.61 -30.03 -8.29
C ALA A 243 -6.43 -29.07 -9.17
N VAL A 244 -6.80 -27.90 -8.67
CA VAL A 244 -7.58 -26.91 -9.40
C VAL A 244 -6.62 -25.94 -10.11
N PRO A 245 -6.76 -25.73 -11.44
CA PRO A 245 -5.95 -24.75 -12.15
C PRO A 245 -6.27 -23.32 -11.70
N LEU A 246 -5.26 -22.45 -11.78
CA LEU A 246 -5.36 -21.03 -11.46
C LEU A 246 -4.99 -20.20 -12.70
N ILE A 247 -5.86 -19.25 -13.06
CA ILE A 247 -5.59 -18.24 -14.08
C ILE A 247 -5.49 -16.85 -13.43
N GLY A 248 -4.34 -16.20 -13.53
CA GLY A 248 -4.16 -14.79 -13.17
C GLY A 248 -4.28 -13.90 -14.40
N LEU A 249 -5.11 -12.87 -14.35
CA LEU A 249 -5.36 -11.97 -15.48
C LEU A 249 -4.97 -10.54 -15.14
N THR A 250 -4.29 -9.85 -16.05
CA THR A 250 -4.02 -8.41 -15.91
C THR A 250 -3.76 -7.73 -17.25
N ALA A 251 -3.90 -6.40 -17.29
CA ALA A 251 -3.47 -5.59 -18.42
C ALA A 251 -2.03 -5.07 -18.31
N THR A 252 -1.51 -4.97 -17.09
CA THR A 252 -0.34 -4.16 -16.75
C THR A 252 0.54 -4.94 -15.79
N ALA A 253 1.51 -5.67 -16.33
CA ALA A 253 2.51 -6.37 -15.53
C ALA A 253 3.87 -6.36 -16.24
N THR A 254 4.88 -5.85 -15.53
CA THR A 254 6.29 -5.95 -15.91
C THR A 254 6.81 -7.37 -15.64
N ALA A 255 8.01 -7.71 -16.12
CA ALA A 255 8.63 -9.01 -15.86
C ALA A 255 8.77 -9.28 -14.34
N ASP A 256 9.24 -8.29 -13.58
CA ASP A 256 9.39 -8.39 -12.12
C ASP A 256 8.05 -8.66 -11.42
N VAL A 257 6.97 -7.99 -11.84
CA VAL A 257 5.62 -8.19 -11.29
C VAL A 257 5.11 -9.59 -11.62
N ILE A 258 5.39 -10.12 -12.82
CA ILE A 258 4.98 -11.48 -13.21
C ILE A 258 5.66 -12.52 -12.32
N ASP A 259 6.96 -12.40 -12.10
CA ASP A 259 7.71 -13.35 -11.27
C ASP A 259 7.30 -13.27 -9.80
N ASP A 260 7.07 -12.07 -9.28
CA ASP A 260 6.55 -11.88 -7.92
C ASP A 260 5.15 -12.48 -7.76
N VAL A 261 4.24 -12.26 -8.72
CA VAL A 261 2.90 -12.87 -8.75
C VAL A 261 2.97 -14.40 -8.78
N LYS A 262 3.85 -14.99 -9.60
CA LYS A 262 4.03 -16.46 -9.66
C LYS A 262 4.42 -17.01 -8.29
N ASN A 263 5.37 -16.35 -7.62
CA ASN A 263 5.84 -16.74 -6.31
C ASN A 263 4.75 -16.59 -5.24
N MET A 264 4.00 -15.49 -5.24
CA MET A 264 2.94 -15.25 -4.28
C MET A 264 1.77 -16.21 -4.41
N LEU A 265 1.35 -16.52 -5.64
CA LEU A 265 0.25 -17.46 -5.88
C LEU A 265 0.67 -18.93 -5.81
N GLY A 266 1.97 -19.22 -5.71
CA GLY A 266 2.50 -20.58 -5.64
C GLY A 266 2.41 -21.34 -6.96
N ILE A 267 2.63 -20.66 -8.09
CA ILE A 267 2.51 -21.19 -9.46
C ILE A 267 3.78 -20.95 -10.30
N PRO A 268 4.98 -21.37 -9.85
CA PRO A 268 6.25 -21.08 -10.53
C PRO A 268 6.34 -21.63 -11.97
N ALA A 269 5.57 -22.67 -12.28
CA ALA A 269 5.53 -23.32 -13.59
C ALA A 269 4.34 -22.88 -14.46
N ALA A 270 3.67 -21.77 -14.13
CA ALA A 270 2.55 -21.25 -14.89
C ALA A 270 2.95 -20.81 -16.30
N VAL A 271 2.11 -21.12 -17.29
CA VAL A 271 2.26 -20.67 -18.66
C VAL A 271 1.96 -19.17 -18.73
N VAL A 272 2.91 -18.37 -19.21
CA VAL A 272 2.75 -16.92 -19.34
C VAL A 272 2.35 -16.57 -20.76
N PHE A 273 1.20 -15.93 -20.87
CA PHE A 273 0.63 -15.46 -22.12
C PHE A 273 0.69 -13.93 -22.17
N ARG A 274 1.40 -13.37 -23.14
CA ARG A 274 1.48 -11.91 -23.34
C ARG A 274 0.94 -11.54 -24.71
N ALA A 275 -0.11 -10.71 -24.75
CA ALA A 275 -0.58 -10.12 -25.99
C ALA A 275 0.20 -8.82 -26.28
N GLY A 276 0.21 -8.42 -27.56
CA GLY A 276 0.77 -7.12 -27.96
C GLY A 276 0.06 -5.96 -27.23
N PHE A 277 0.85 -5.04 -26.68
CA PHE A 277 0.35 -3.86 -25.98
C PHE A 277 -0.12 -2.76 -26.95
N ASN A 278 0.31 -2.81 -28.21
CA ASN A 278 0.09 -1.72 -29.15
C ASN A 278 -1.37 -1.63 -29.60
N ARG A 279 -1.93 -0.44 -29.46
CA ARG A 279 -3.22 -0.06 -30.05
C ARG A 279 -2.92 0.94 -31.18
N PRO A 280 -2.88 0.49 -32.45
CA PRO A 280 -2.47 1.33 -33.57
C PRO A 280 -3.43 2.51 -33.79
N ASN A 281 -4.69 2.37 -33.37
CA ASN A 281 -5.71 3.40 -33.51
C ASN A 281 -5.64 4.56 -32.49
N LEU A 282 -4.71 4.52 -31.53
CA LEU A 282 -4.59 5.56 -30.50
C LEU A 282 -3.54 6.60 -30.83
N HIS A 283 -3.89 7.88 -30.83
CA HIS A 283 -2.92 8.96 -30.99
C HIS A 283 -2.42 9.44 -29.63
N TYR A 284 -1.13 9.27 -29.32
CA TYR A 284 -0.53 9.73 -28.06
C TYR A 284 0.09 11.11 -28.20
N SER A 285 -0.21 12.02 -27.27
CA SER A 285 0.37 13.37 -27.24
C SER A 285 0.56 13.88 -25.82
N VAL A 286 1.69 14.54 -25.58
CA VAL A 286 1.96 15.29 -24.35
C VAL A 286 1.94 16.78 -24.66
N CYS A 287 1.20 17.55 -23.86
CA CYS A 287 1.06 18.99 -24.00
C CYS A 287 1.47 19.68 -22.71
N GLN A 288 2.12 20.84 -22.84
CA GLN A 288 2.39 21.69 -21.69
C GLN A 288 1.06 22.21 -21.13
N LYS A 289 0.84 22.04 -19.83
CA LYS A 289 -0.31 22.59 -19.14
C LYS A 289 -0.08 24.09 -18.89
N PRO A 290 -1.03 24.96 -19.28
CA PRO A 290 -0.93 26.39 -19.04
C PRO A 290 -0.92 26.71 -17.55
N SER A 291 -0.47 27.91 -17.21
CA SER A 291 -0.35 28.31 -15.81
C SER A 291 -1.66 28.65 -15.13
N SER A 292 -2.62 29.10 -15.93
CA SER A 292 -3.92 29.60 -15.50
C SER A 292 -4.97 28.53 -15.73
N ASP A 293 -5.73 28.18 -14.68
CA ASP A 293 -6.85 27.25 -14.81
C ASP A 293 -7.92 27.76 -15.78
N ALA A 294 -8.13 29.08 -15.86
CA ALA A 294 -9.07 29.67 -16.80
C ALA A 294 -8.64 29.45 -18.27
N GLU A 295 -7.35 29.65 -18.55
CA GLU A 295 -6.76 29.39 -19.87
C GLU A 295 -6.82 27.90 -20.21
N PHE A 296 -6.56 27.03 -19.23
CA PHE A 296 -6.71 25.59 -19.41
C PHE A 296 -8.14 25.21 -19.80
N VAL A 297 -9.13 25.76 -19.10
CA VAL A 297 -10.55 25.54 -19.40
C VAL A 297 -10.89 26.04 -20.82
N ASP A 298 -10.34 27.18 -21.25
CA ASP A 298 -10.52 27.67 -22.63
C ASP A 298 -9.99 26.68 -23.67
N ILE A 299 -8.75 26.18 -23.49
CA ILE A 299 -8.14 25.17 -24.36
C ILE A 299 -9.01 23.91 -24.41
N LEU A 300 -9.49 23.42 -23.26
CA LEU A 300 -10.36 22.25 -23.21
C LEU A 300 -11.68 22.47 -23.95
N VAL A 301 -12.32 23.62 -23.74
CA VAL A 301 -13.59 23.94 -24.41
C VAL A 301 -13.40 24.06 -25.91
N GLU A 302 -12.31 24.68 -26.37
CA GLU A 302 -11.95 24.75 -27.78
C GLU A 302 -11.78 23.34 -28.36
N LEU A 303 -10.96 22.48 -27.74
CA LEU A 303 -10.76 21.10 -28.19
C LEU A 303 -12.07 20.30 -28.25
N ILE A 304 -12.89 20.40 -27.20
CA ILE A 304 -14.15 19.64 -27.08
C ILE A 304 -15.18 20.13 -28.11
N LYS A 305 -15.27 21.44 -28.36
CA LYS A 305 -16.26 22.00 -29.29
C LYS A 305 -15.84 21.99 -30.75
N THR A 306 -14.55 21.90 -31.04
CA THR A 306 -14.02 21.87 -32.41
C THR A 306 -13.70 20.43 -32.82
N ARG A 307 -12.56 19.91 -32.35
CA ARG A 307 -12.04 18.60 -32.72
C ARG A 307 -12.91 17.45 -32.25
N PHE A 308 -13.49 17.55 -31.05
CA PHE A 308 -14.28 16.48 -30.44
C PHE A 308 -15.78 16.76 -30.35
N ALA A 309 -16.27 17.64 -31.22
CA ALA A 309 -17.67 18.05 -31.24
C ALA A 309 -18.61 16.83 -31.32
N GLY A 310 -19.52 16.70 -30.35
CA GLY A 310 -20.49 15.59 -30.30
C GLY A 310 -19.92 14.22 -29.90
N LEU A 311 -18.61 14.10 -29.70
CA LEU A 311 -17.95 12.83 -29.35
C LEU A 311 -17.91 12.62 -27.83
N SER A 312 -17.84 11.35 -27.41
CA SER A 312 -17.70 10.99 -25.99
C SER A 312 -16.23 10.98 -25.56
N GLY A 313 -15.94 11.50 -24.37
CA GLY A 313 -14.58 11.49 -23.81
C GLY A 313 -14.53 11.49 -22.29
N ILE A 314 -13.31 11.32 -21.77
CA ILE A 314 -12.99 11.24 -20.34
C ILE A 314 -11.89 12.25 -20.02
N ILE A 315 -12.01 12.96 -18.90
CA ILE A 315 -10.95 13.83 -18.37
C ILE A 315 -10.56 13.31 -16.99
N TYR A 316 -9.31 12.87 -16.81
CA TYR A 316 -8.79 12.40 -15.53
C TYR A 316 -8.15 13.55 -14.74
N CYS A 317 -8.59 13.75 -13.50
CA CYS A 317 -8.07 14.74 -12.57
C CYS A 317 -7.40 14.08 -11.36
N PHE A 318 -6.52 14.84 -10.71
CA PHE A 318 -5.80 14.40 -9.52
C PHE A 318 -6.73 14.23 -8.30
N SER A 319 -7.58 15.23 -8.03
CA SER A 319 -8.45 15.26 -6.85
C SER A 319 -9.94 15.37 -7.18
N ARG A 320 -10.78 15.04 -6.20
CA ARG A 320 -12.25 15.16 -6.29
C ARG A 320 -12.68 16.61 -6.48
N LYS A 321 -12.07 17.51 -5.71
CA LYS A 321 -12.30 18.96 -5.79
C LYS A 321 -12.06 19.48 -7.20
N GLU A 322 -10.95 19.10 -7.83
CA GLU A 322 -10.67 19.48 -9.23
C GLU A 322 -11.70 18.89 -10.21
N CYS A 323 -12.18 17.66 -10.00
CA CYS A 323 -13.25 17.11 -10.85
C CYS A 323 -14.51 17.97 -10.80
N GLU A 324 -14.93 18.38 -9.61
CA GLU A 324 -16.13 19.19 -9.40
C GLU A 324 -15.97 20.60 -9.97
N GLU A 325 -14.87 21.28 -9.66
CA GLU A 325 -14.56 22.65 -10.13
C GLU A 325 -14.40 22.71 -11.66
N LEU A 326 -13.69 21.74 -12.25
CA LEU A 326 -13.54 21.66 -13.70
C LEU A 326 -14.88 21.37 -14.38
N THR A 327 -15.69 20.47 -13.82
CA THR A 327 -17.04 20.20 -14.33
C THR A 327 -17.91 21.45 -14.31
N LYS A 328 -17.89 22.22 -13.21
CA LYS A 328 -18.63 23.48 -13.09
C LYS A 328 -18.19 24.47 -14.18
N SER A 329 -16.88 24.62 -14.39
CA SER A 329 -16.30 25.51 -15.39
C SER A 329 -16.63 25.12 -16.83
N LEU A 330 -16.58 23.83 -17.15
CA LEU A 330 -16.95 23.29 -18.46
C LEU A 330 -18.45 23.47 -18.76
N ARG A 331 -19.31 23.20 -17.77
CA ARG A 331 -20.76 23.40 -17.88
C ARG A 331 -21.12 24.87 -18.10
N ALA A 332 -20.48 25.78 -17.39
CA ALA A 332 -20.68 27.22 -17.56
C ALA A 332 -20.37 27.70 -19.00
N LYS A 333 -19.47 27.00 -19.71
CA LYS A 333 -19.16 27.24 -21.12
C LYS A 333 -19.97 26.37 -22.09
N GLY A 334 -21.02 25.70 -21.64
CA GLY A 334 -21.97 24.94 -22.47
C GLY A 334 -21.52 23.52 -22.85
N VAL A 335 -20.53 22.94 -22.18
CA VAL A 335 -20.14 21.53 -22.38
C VAL A 335 -21.03 20.62 -21.55
N LYS A 336 -21.56 19.56 -22.17
CA LYS A 336 -22.32 18.49 -21.48
C LYS A 336 -21.39 17.57 -20.69
N ALA A 337 -20.92 18.06 -19.53
CA ALA A 337 -19.98 17.36 -18.66
C ALA A 337 -20.62 16.89 -17.35
N SER A 338 -20.05 15.87 -16.70
CA SER A 338 -20.37 15.50 -15.30
C SER A 338 -19.15 14.95 -14.58
N HIS A 339 -19.07 15.15 -13.26
CA HIS A 339 -17.97 14.61 -12.46
C HIS A 339 -18.24 13.18 -11.99
N TYR A 340 -17.17 12.42 -11.73
CA TYR A 340 -17.23 11.08 -11.13
C TYR A 340 -16.07 10.84 -10.15
N HIS A 341 -16.39 10.54 -8.90
CA HIS A 341 -15.42 10.11 -7.88
C HIS A 341 -16.06 9.16 -6.87
N ALA A 342 -15.23 8.49 -6.07
CA ALA A 342 -15.65 7.44 -5.14
C ALA A 342 -16.66 7.89 -4.06
N PHE A 343 -16.70 9.19 -3.75
CA PHE A 343 -17.57 9.78 -2.71
C PHE A 343 -18.95 10.22 -3.23
N LEU A 344 -19.23 10.05 -4.52
CA LEU A 344 -20.58 10.21 -5.02
C LEU A 344 -21.47 9.05 -4.53
N ASP A 345 -22.69 9.39 -4.13
CA ASP A 345 -23.73 8.41 -3.83
C ASP A 345 -23.88 7.39 -4.97
N ALA A 346 -24.12 6.13 -4.62
CA ALA A 346 -24.19 5.02 -5.59
C ALA A 346 -25.28 5.26 -6.65
N GLY A 347 -26.44 5.80 -6.26
CA GLY A 347 -27.52 6.15 -7.19
C GLY A 347 -27.09 7.24 -8.18
N LYS A 348 -26.42 8.30 -7.70
CA LYS A 348 -25.88 9.36 -8.55
C LYS A 348 -24.80 8.84 -9.51
N ARG A 349 -23.92 7.94 -9.06
CA ARG A 349 -22.91 7.29 -9.92
C ARG A 349 -23.55 6.50 -11.05
N ASN A 350 -24.58 5.69 -10.74
CA ASN A 350 -25.30 4.90 -11.73
C ASN A 350 -26.01 5.79 -12.76
N ILE A 351 -26.76 6.81 -12.32
CA ILE A 351 -27.44 7.75 -13.22
C ILE A 351 -26.44 8.47 -14.13
N THR A 352 -25.31 8.91 -13.59
CA THR A 352 -24.26 9.60 -14.37
C THR A 352 -23.66 8.67 -15.43
N HIS A 353 -23.38 7.41 -15.04
CA HIS A 353 -22.86 6.40 -15.95
C HIS A 353 -23.86 6.08 -17.07
N GLU A 354 -25.13 5.84 -16.76
CA GLU A 354 -26.18 5.58 -17.75
C GLU A 354 -26.38 6.76 -18.72
N LYS A 355 -26.42 7.99 -18.21
CA LYS A 355 -26.53 9.19 -19.05
C LYS A 355 -25.36 9.33 -20.01
N TRP A 356 -24.14 8.98 -19.59
CA TRP A 356 -22.97 9.01 -20.47
C TRP A 356 -22.98 7.87 -21.50
N LEU A 357 -23.41 6.67 -21.11
CA LEU A 357 -23.58 5.55 -22.05
C LEU A 357 -24.58 5.92 -23.16
N ASN A 358 -25.71 6.53 -22.79
CA ASN A 358 -26.81 6.90 -23.68
C ASN A 358 -26.61 8.25 -24.44
N GLY A 359 -25.49 8.94 -24.23
CA GLY A 359 -25.17 10.20 -24.93
C GLY A 359 -25.87 11.45 -24.37
N GLY A 360 -26.51 11.37 -23.21
CA GLY A 360 -27.02 12.54 -22.47
C GLY A 360 -25.90 13.40 -21.85
N ILE A 361 -24.74 12.78 -21.58
CA ILE A 361 -23.50 13.42 -21.15
C ILE A 361 -22.41 13.04 -22.16
N ASN A 362 -21.62 14.00 -22.61
CA ASN A 362 -20.54 13.75 -23.55
C ASN A 362 -19.20 13.53 -22.83
N VAL A 363 -19.00 14.25 -21.72
CA VAL A 363 -17.70 14.29 -21.03
C VAL A 363 -17.85 13.85 -19.57
N ILE A 364 -17.07 12.85 -19.17
CA ILE A 364 -16.92 12.50 -17.75
C ILE A 364 -15.60 13.08 -17.24
N VAL A 365 -15.67 13.90 -16.20
CA VAL A 365 -14.50 14.42 -15.48
C VAL A 365 -14.33 13.60 -14.21
N ALA A 366 -13.23 12.86 -14.07
CA ALA A 366 -13.16 11.85 -13.04
C ALA A 366 -11.79 11.71 -12.39
N THR A 367 -11.81 11.16 -11.18
CA THR A 367 -10.61 10.56 -10.57
C THR A 367 -10.40 9.15 -11.11
N VAL A 368 -9.30 8.50 -10.73
CA VAL A 368 -9.01 7.08 -11.05
C VAL A 368 -10.12 6.11 -10.64
N ALA A 369 -11.04 6.52 -9.76
CA ALA A 369 -12.25 5.76 -9.41
C ALA A 369 -13.14 5.46 -10.63
N PHE A 370 -13.10 6.29 -11.68
CA PHE A 370 -13.80 6.04 -12.94
C PHE A 370 -12.89 5.27 -13.90
N GLY A 371 -12.75 3.98 -13.67
CA GLY A 371 -11.89 3.17 -14.53
C GLY A 371 -12.44 1.77 -14.73
N MET A 372 -12.34 1.00 -13.66
CA MET A 372 -12.63 -0.43 -13.66
C MET A 372 -14.13 -0.67 -13.94
N GLY A 373 -14.43 -1.38 -15.03
CA GLY A 373 -15.80 -1.71 -15.47
C GLY A 373 -16.34 -0.86 -16.61
N ILE A 374 -15.58 0.14 -17.09
CA ILE A 374 -16.00 0.95 -18.24
C ILE A 374 -15.72 0.18 -19.53
N ASP A 375 -16.78 -0.07 -20.31
CA ASP A 375 -16.72 -0.71 -21.63
C ASP A 375 -17.57 0.00 -22.69
N LYS A 376 -17.50 1.33 -22.72
CA LYS A 376 -18.09 2.12 -23.81
C LYS A 376 -17.19 2.01 -25.06
N PRO A 377 -17.65 1.45 -26.19
CA PRO A 377 -16.79 1.19 -27.35
C PRO A 377 -16.34 2.48 -28.06
N ASN A 378 -17.20 3.51 -28.05
CA ASN A 378 -17.08 4.71 -28.87
C ASN A 378 -16.52 5.94 -28.13
N VAL A 379 -15.63 5.75 -27.16
CA VAL A 379 -14.92 6.87 -26.51
C VAL A 379 -13.78 7.35 -27.42
N ARG A 380 -13.78 8.64 -27.78
CA ARG A 380 -12.90 9.22 -28.81
C ARG A 380 -11.70 9.97 -28.27
N TYR A 381 -11.76 10.40 -27.02
CA TYR A 381 -10.64 11.07 -26.40
C TYR A 381 -10.58 10.84 -24.90
N VAL A 382 -9.36 10.83 -24.39
CA VAL A 382 -9.03 10.83 -22.98
C VAL A 382 -8.00 11.92 -22.74
N ILE A 383 -8.27 12.76 -21.75
CA ILE A 383 -7.42 13.89 -21.38
C ILE A 383 -6.98 13.71 -19.94
N HIS A 384 -5.68 13.65 -19.70
CA HIS A 384 -5.13 13.69 -18.36
C HIS A 384 -4.86 15.15 -17.98
N HIS A 385 -5.66 15.68 -17.06
CA HIS A 385 -5.50 17.03 -16.51
C HIS A 385 -4.22 17.15 -15.66
N SER A 386 -3.80 16.05 -15.03
CA SER A 386 -2.62 15.97 -14.16
C SER A 386 -1.86 14.68 -14.43
N LEU A 387 -0.62 14.59 -13.95
CA LEU A 387 0.21 13.39 -14.08
C LEU A 387 -0.46 12.17 -13.43
N PRO A 388 -0.54 11.03 -14.15
CA PRO A 388 -0.81 9.74 -13.55
C PRO A 388 0.27 9.33 -12.54
N LYS A 389 -0.07 8.42 -11.62
CA LYS A 389 0.86 7.88 -10.62
C LYS A 389 1.99 7.03 -11.21
N SER A 390 1.75 6.41 -12.36
CA SER A 390 2.64 5.45 -13.00
C SER A 390 2.33 5.35 -14.50
N LEU A 391 3.26 4.81 -15.28
CA LEU A 391 3.02 4.53 -16.71
C LEU A 391 1.98 3.42 -16.91
N GLU A 392 1.85 2.51 -15.96
CA GLU A 392 0.81 1.48 -15.94
C GLU A 392 -0.58 2.10 -15.81
N ASN A 393 -0.77 3.03 -14.87
CA ASN A 393 -2.03 3.75 -14.70
C ASN A 393 -2.34 4.55 -15.96
N TYR A 394 -1.35 5.27 -16.50
CA TYR A 394 -1.52 6.02 -17.74
C TYR A 394 -1.98 5.11 -18.90
N TYR A 395 -1.31 3.97 -19.11
CA TYR A 395 -1.63 3.01 -20.17
C TYR A 395 -3.04 2.42 -19.99
N GLN A 396 -3.43 2.08 -18.77
CA GLN A 396 -4.74 1.52 -18.47
C GLN A 396 -5.86 2.56 -18.66
N GLU A 397 -5.64 3.79 -18.22
CA GLU A 397 -6.57 4.92 -18.32
C GLU A 397 -6.73 5.37 -19.77
N SER A 398 -5.62 5.47 -20.51
CA SER A 398 -5.62 5.83 -21.93
C SER A 398 -6.25 4.72 -22.79
N GLY A 399 -6.04 3.45 -22.43
CA GLY A 399 -6.56 2.27 -23.12
C GLY A 399 -8.09 2.13 -23.11
N ARG A 400 -8.80 3.00 -22.38
CA ARG A 400 -10.28 3.05 -22.34
C ARG A 400 -10.91 3.64 -23.60
N VAL A 401 -10.13 4.33 -24.44
CA VAL A 401 -10.63 4.95 -25.68
C VAL A 401 -10.44 4.05 -26.89
N GLY A 402 -11.17 4.33 -27.98
CA GLY A 402 -10.98 3.67 -29.27
C GLY A 402 -11.23 2.16 -29.27
N ARG A 403 -12.11 1.64 -28.40
CA ARG A 403 -12.33 0.18 -28.26
C ARG A 403 -13.04 -0.45 -29.46
N ASP A 404 -13.76 0.35 -30.23
CA ASP A 404 -14.31 0.01 -31.55
C ASP A 404 -13.27 -0.09 -32.67
N GLY A 405 -11.98 0.18 -32.39
CA GLY A 405 -10.90 0.17 -33.38
C GLY A 405 -10.77 1.47 -34.19
N ASN A 406 -11.69 2.42 -34.02
CA ASN A 406 -11.61 3.72 -34.67
C ASN A 406 -10.57 4.63 -33.99
N GLU A 407 -10.13 5.67 -34.71
CA GLU A 407 -9.17 6.64 -34.18
C GLU A 407 -9.67 7.28 -32.86
N ALA A 408 -8.75 7.40 -31.90
CA ALA A 408 -9.00 8.08 -30.64
C ALA A 408 -7.73 8.76 -30.11
N HIS A 409 -7.89 9.82 -29.32
CA HIS A 409 -6.78 10.65 -28.85
C HIS A 409 -6.53 10.50 -27.35
N CYS A 410 -5.26 10.31 -27.00
CA CYS A 410 -4.76 10.27 -25.63
C CYS A 410 -3.88 11.51 -25.40
N ILE A 411 -4.39 12.48 -24.65
CA ILE A 411 -3.74 13.78 -24.44
C ILE A 411 -3.36 13.91 -22.98
N LEU A 412 -2.07 14.01 -22.68
CA LEU A 412 -1.59 14.24 -21.32
C LEU A 412 -1.13 15.69 -21.19
N PHE A 413 -1.73 16.44 -20.27
CA PHE A 413 -1.25 17.76 -19.89
C PHE A 413 -0.27 17.66 -18.72
N TYR A 414 0.93 18.17 -18.95
CA TYR A 414 2.04 18.08 -18.01
C TYR A 414 2.40 19.45 -17.46
N ARG A 415 2.66 19.50 -16.15
CA ARG A 415 3.38 20.58 -15.49
C ARG A 415 4.24 20.03 -14.36
N LEU A 416 5.37 20.68 -14.09
CA LEU A 416 6.24 20.28 -12.98
C LEU A 416 5.51 20.35 -11.62
N ASN A 417 4.59 21.30 -11.41
CA ASN A 417 3.84 21.36 -10.15
C ASN A 417 3.01 20.10 -9.87
N ASP A 418 2.51 19.43 -10.91
CA ASP A 418 1.75 18.19 -10.73
C ASP A 418 2.64 17.03 -10.27
N LEU A 419 3.96 17.06 -10.56
CA LEU A 419 4.94 16.11 -10.00
C LEU A 419 4.95 16.19 -8.47
N PHE A 420 5.16 17.37 -7.90
CA PHE A 420 5.27 17.56 -6.45
C PHE A 420 3.98 17.21 -5.71
N ARG A 421 2.82 17.46 -6.34
CA ARG A 421 1.52 17.07 -5.80
C ARG A 421 1.34 15.56 -5.83
N GLN A 422 1.72 14.91 -6.93
CA GLN A 422 1.59 13.47 -7.07
C GLN A 422 2.60 12.72 -6.20
N SER A 423 3.82 13.22 -6.06
CA SER A 423 4.91 12.62 -5.29
C SER A 423 4.59 12.58 -3.80
N THR A 424 4.03 13.66 -3.25
CA THR A 424 3.55 13.70 -1.85
C THR A 424 2.46 12.66 -1.57
N MET A 425 1.63 12.32 -2.56
CA MET A 425 0.60 11.28 -2.43
C MET A 425 1.16 9.85 -2.49
N VAL A 426 2.25 9.62 -3.23
CA VAL A 426 2.81 8.28 -3.47
C VAL A 426 4.11 8.02 -2.69
N CYS A 427 4.62 9.00 -1.92
CA CYS A 427 5.89 8.87 -1.20
C CYS A 427 5.90 7.78 -0.12
N THR A 428 4.72 7.37 0.38
CA THR A 428 4.57 6.25 1.32
C THR A 428 4.51 4.88 0.63
N GLU A 429 4.34 4.86 -0.69
CA GLU A 429 4.34 3.63 -1.49
C GLU A 429 5.80 3.26 -1.84
N LYS A 430 6.21 2.00 -1.61
CA LYS A 430 7.61 1.54 -1.77
C LYS A 430 8.22 1.89 -3.14
N THR A 431 7.42 1.84 -4.21
CA THR A 431 7.83 2.13 -5.59
C THR A 431 7.16 3.39 -6.14
N GLY A 432 6.36 4.10 -5.34
CA GLY A 432 5.48 5.18 -5.82
C GLY A 432 6.21 6.31 -6.51
N VAL A 433 7.25 6.87 -5.88
CA VAL A 433 8.05 7.97 -6.45
C VAL A 433 8.78 7.51 -7.71
N ARG A 434 9.34 6.29 -7.71
CA ARG A 434 10.01 5.71 -8.88
C ARG A 434 9.05 5.56 -10.06
N ASN A 435 7.84 5.06 -9.80
CA ASN A 435 6.79 4.91 -10.82
C ASN A 435 6.32 6.26 -11.36
N LEU A 436 6.24 7.28 -10.50
CA LEU A 436 5.92 8.64 -10.92
C LEU A 436 7.03 9.24 -11.79
N TYR A 437 8.30 8.96 -11.48
CA TYR A 437 9.44 9.41 -12.27
C TYR A 437 9.47 8.80 -13.67
N SER A 438 8.96 7.57 -13.86
CA SER A 438 8.82 7.02 -15.22
C SER A 438 7.79 7.80 -16.05
N VAL A 439 6.70 8.27 -15.43
CA VAL A 439 5.73 9.18 -16.09
C VAL A 439 6.36 10.53 -16.40
N LEU A 440 7.14 11.09 -15.47
CA LEU A 440 7.86 12.35 -15.69
C LEU A 440 8.83 12.22 -16.87
N SER A 441 9.61 11.14 -16.93
CA SER A 441 10.52 10.82 -18.03
C SER A 441 9.76 10.75 -19.36
N TYR A 442 8.63 10.04 -19.39
CA TYR A 442 7.76 9.98 -20.56
C TYR A 442 7.26 11.36 -21.01
N CYS A 443 6.97 12.27 -20.09
CA CYS A 443 6.45 13.60 -20.43
C CYS A 443 7.51 14.53 -21.02
N ILE A 444 8.75 14.47 -20.50
CA ILE A 444 9.83 15.35 -20.95
C ILE A 444 10.60 14.81 -22.17
N GLU A 445 10.40 13.54 -22.51
CA GLU A 445 11.00 12.92 -23.70
C GLU A 445 10.61 13.69 -24.97
N ALA A 446 11.61 13.93 -25.83
CA ALA A 446 11.52 14.81 -26.98
C ALA A 446 11.86 14.14 -28.32
N SER A 447 12.57 13.01 -28.29
CA SER A 447 13.15 12.35 -29.47
C SER A 447 12.64 10.94 -29.69
N GLU A 448 12.34 10.21 -28.62
CA GLU A 448 11.91 8.82 -28.73
C GLU A 448 10.41 8.69 -28.95
N CYS A 449 10.00 7.73 -29.78
CA CYS A 449 8.59 7.47 -30.03
C CYS A 449 7.86 7.15 -28.70
N ARG A 450 6.73 7.83 -28.43
CA ARG A 450 5.92 7.58 -27.22
C ARG A 450 5.58 6.11 -26.99
N ARG A 451 5.32 5.37 -28.08
CA ARG A 451 5.04 3.92 -28.00
C ARG A 451 6.28 3.10 -27.66
N SER A 452 7.46 3.53 -28.09
CA SER A 452 8.73 2.89 -27.75
C SER A 452 8.97 2.96 -26.24
N VAL A 453 8.80 4.15 -25.64
CA VAL A 453 8.94 4.35 -24.20
C VAL A 453 7.96 3.46 -23.41
N ILE A 454 6.70 3.37 -23.87
CA ILE A 454 5.70 2.46 -23.26
C ILE A 454 6.13 1.00 -23.44
N ALA A 455 6.63 0.61 -24.62
CA ALA A 455 7.06 -0.75 -24.90
C ALA A 455 8.23 -1.18 -24.00
N GLU A 456 9.23 -0.31 -23.88
CA GLU A 456 10.41 -0.52 -23.04
C GLU A 456 10.00 -0.68 -21.57
N HIS A 457 9.09 0.17 -21.07
CA HIS A 457 8.55 0.05 -19.71
C HIS A 457 7.91 -1.33 -19.45
N PHE A 458 7.24 -1.90 -20.45
CA PHE A 458 6.65 -3.25 -20.36
C PHE A 458 7.60 -4.38 -20.81
N ASN A 459 8.87 -4.09 -21.08
CA ASN A 459 9.88 -5.01 -21.63
C ASN A 459 9.39 -5.75 -22.90
N VAL A 460 8.83 -5.01 -23.85
CA VAL A 460 8.38 -5.55 -25.14
C VAL A 460 9.22 -4.95 -26.26
N GLU A 461 9.73 -5.80 -27.15
CA GLU A 461 10.45 -5.35 -28.33
C GLU A 461 9.56 -4.44 -29.21
N TRP A 462 10.11 -3.31 -29.62
CA TRP A 462 9.39 -2.32 -30.41
C TRP A 462 10.13 -2.01 -31.71
N ASN A 463 9.38 -2.06 -32.81
CA ASN A 463 9.84 -1.58 -34.10
C ASN A 463 9.24 -0.19 -34.36
N SER A 464 10.09 0.82 -34.55
CA SER A 464 9.69 2.21 -34.77
C SER A 464 8.69 2.40 -35.93
N SER A 465 8.72 1.52 -36.94
CA SER A 465 7.79 1.55 -38.09
C SER A 465 6.32 1.29 -37.70
N LEU A 466 6.07 0.61 -36.56
CA LEU A 466 4.73 0.26 -36.07
C LEU A 466 3.94 1.45 -35.52
N CYS A 467 4.58 2.61 -35.32
CA CYS A 467 3.87 3.80 -34.84
C CYS A 467 3.07 4.49 -35.95
N SER A 468 3.56 4.46 -37.19
CA SER A 468 2.90 5.12 -38.35
C SER A 468 2.48 6.59 -38.10
N LYS A 469 3.34 7.38 -37.43
CA LYS A 469 3.08 8.79 -37.05
C LYS A 469 1.89 9.01 -36.11
N MET A 470 1.44 7.97 -35.40
CA MET A 470 0.35 8.04 -34.41
C MET A 470 0.80 8.54 -33.02
N CYS A 471 1.88 9.30 -32.93
CA CYS A 471 2.22 10.05 -31.72
C CYS A 471 2.83 11.40 -32.08
N ASP A 472 2.73 12.35 -31.16
CA ASP A 472 3.24 13.71 -31.29
C ASP A 472 4.71 13.76 -31.77
N ILE A 473 5.60 12.94 -31.19
CA ILE A 473 7.03 12.92 -31.55
C ILE A 473 7.24 12.39 -32.98
N CYS A 474 6.61 11.26 -33.35
CA CYS A 474 6.75 10.71 -34.71
C CYS A 474 6.04 11.57 -35.77
N ALA A 475 5.06 12.38 -35.38
CA ALA A 475 4.38 13.33 -36.25
C ALA A 475 5.13 14.67 -36.37
N GLN A 476 6.01 15.00 -35.43
CA GLN A 476 6.76 16.25 -35.39
C GLN A 476 7.79 16.34 -36.51
N THR A 477 7.89 17.52 -37.11
CA THR A 477 8.92 17.87 -38.10
C THR A 477 10.04 18.74 -37.52
N ASN A 478 9.84 19.30 -36.33
CA ASN A 478 10.80 20.21 -35.70
C ASN A 478 12.02 19.45 -35.17
N ALA A 479 13.20 20.03 -35.39
CA ALA A 479 14.45 19.52 -34.86
C ALA A 479 14.46 19.47 -33.32
N VAL A 480 15.20 18.51 -32.80
CA VAL A 480 15.56 18.38 -31.38
C VAL A 480 17.00 18.84 -31.26
N GLU A 481 17.26 19.77 -30.35
CA GLU A 481 18.61 20.29 -30.10
C GLU A 481 19.12 19.76 -28.76
N CYS A 482 20.37 19.27 -28.76
CA CYS A 482 21.06 18.89 -27.54
C CYS A 482 21.83 20.10 -27.00
N ILE A 483 21.38 20.64 -25.87
CA ILE A 483 21.97 21.85 -25.25
C ILE A 483 22.77 21.50 -24.00
N ASP A 484 23.82 22.27 -23.73
CA ASP A 484 24.55 22.21 -22.45
C ASP A 484 23.78 22.99 -21.38
N VAL A 485 23.36 22.28 -20.33
CA VAL A 485 22.55 22.82 -19.24
C VAL A 485 23.32 23.01 -17.94
N THR A 486 24.63 22.78 -17.94
CA THR A 486 25.49 22.80 -16.75
C THR A 486 25.41 24.14 -16.01
N ASN A 487 25.36 25.25 -16.75
CA ASN A 487 25.27 26.59 -16.14
C ASN A 487 23.93 26.86 -15.46
N TYR A 488 22.82 26.26 -15.94
CA TYR A 488 21.53 26.39 -15.25
C TYR A 488 21.52 25.60 -13.95
N TRP A 489 22.09 24.39 -13.96
CA TRP A 489 22.27 23.57 -12.76
C TRP A 489 23.10 24.29 -11.69
N ARG A 490 24.26 24.86 -12.04
CA ARG A 490 25.08 25.65 -11.10
C ARG A 490 24.31 26.81 -10.48
N GLN A 491 23.51 27.51 -11.28
CA GLN A 491 22.69 28.61 -10.79
C GLN A 491 21.57 28.15 -9.84
N MET A 492 20.99 26.97 -10.09
CA MET A 492 20.04 26.34 -9.16
C MET A 492 20.72 25.96 -7.84
N LEU A 493 21.95 25.42 -7.87
CA LEU A 493 22.74 25.15 -6.67
C LEU A 493 23.01 26.42 -5.87
N GLU A 494 23.36 27.53 -6.52
CA GLU A 494 23.53 28.82 -5.84
C GLU A 494 22.23 29.30 -5.17
N VAL A 495 21.07 29.10 -5.84
CA VAL A 495 19.76 29.43 -5.25
C VAL A 495 19.45 28.55 -4.04
N LEU A 496 19.79 27.26 -4.09
CA LEU A 496 19.63 26.31 -2.99
C LEU A 496 20.54 26.67 -1.81
N ASN A 497 21.83 26.90 -2.08
CA ASN A 497 22.83 27.26 -1.06
C ASN A 497 22.58 28.63 -0.40
N ALA A 498 21.85 29.53 -1.07
CA ALA A 498 21.46 30.81 -0.50
C ALA A 498 20.27 30.72 0.49
N GLN A 499 19.57 29.58 0.58
CA GLN A 499 18.44 29.43 1.49
C GLN A 499 18.93 29.30 2.93
N LYS A 500 18.42 30.17 3.82
CA LYS A 500 18.73 30.16 5.26
C LYS A 500 17.95 29.11 6.05
N THR A 501 17.39 28.11 5.38
CA THR A 501 16.60 27.04 5.99
C THR A 501 17.51 25.89 6.44
N ASP A 502 17.10 25.17 7.48
CA ASP A 502 17.77 23.93 7.88
C ASP A 502 17.77 22.96 6.68
N ASN A 503 18.97 22.59 6.22
CA ASN A 503 19.26 21.76 5.04
C ASN A 503 19.00 22.39 3.66
N ASN A 504 19.07 23.72 3.49
CA ASN A 504 18.98 24.38 2.17
C ASN A 504 17.68 24.02 1.39
N ARG A 505 16.59 23.78 2.12
CA ARG A 505 15.32 23.30 1.56
C ARG A 505 14.51 24.41 0.94
N ILE A 506 13.97 24.16 -0.26
CA ILE A 506 13.04 25.06 -0.96
C ILE A 506 12.00 24.25 -1.73
N THR A 507 10.76 24.73 -1.84
CA THR A 507 9.77 24.03 -2.66
C THR A 507 10.17 24.09 -4.13
N GLY A 508 9.89 23.05 -4.90
CA GLY A 508 10.33 23.01 -6.30
C GLY A 508 9.82 24.17 -7.14
N MET A 509 8.57 24.60 -6.94
CA MET A 509 8.04 25.79 -7.62
C MET A 509 8.72 27.09 -7.20
N LYS A 510 9.22 27.18 -5.97
CA LYS A 510 9.97 28.35 -5.51
C LYS A 510 11.40 28.33 -6.06
N LEU A 511 12.02 27.15 -6.19
CA LEU A 511 13.30 27.00 -6.92
C LEU A 511 13.17 27.49 -8.36
N VAL A 512 12.11 27.09 -9.07
CA VAL A 512 11.82 27.56 -10.43
C VAL A 512 11.68 29.08 -10.46
N GLU A 513 10.90 29.67 -9.56
CA GLU A 513 10.68 31.11 -9.51
C GLU A 513 11.99 31.90 -9.30
N LEU A 514 12.81 31.50 -8.33
CA LEU A 514 14.06 32.18 -8.01
C LEU A 514 15.12 31.99 -9.09
N THR A 515 15.22 30.79 -9.67
CA THR A 515 16.15 30.51 -10.77
C THR A 515 15.76 31.31 -12.01
N TRP A 516 14.48 31.35 -12.35
CA TRP A 516 13.98 32.12 -13.50
C TRP A 516 14.22 33.63 -13.33
N LYS A 517 14.07 34.18 -12.11
CA LYS A 517 14.42 35.58 -11.82
C LYS A 517 15.90 35.88 -12.02
N LYS A 518 16.78 34.89 -11.80
CA LYS A 518 18.22 35.00 -12.01
C LYS A 518 18.61 34.82 -13.48
N VAL A 519 17.88 33.98 -14.20
CA VAL A 519 18.11 33.65 -15.62
C VAL A 519 16.92 34.09 -16.46
N SER A 520 16.73 35.40 -16.56
CA SER A 520 15.57 36.00 -17.25
C SER A 520 15.62 35.87 -18.79
N SER A 521 16.68 35.30 -19.36
CA SER A 521 16.83 35.10 -20.81
C SER A 521 15.95 33.97 -21.37
N VAL A 522 15.46 33.07 -20.50
CA VAL A 522 14.70 31.88 -20.89
C VAL A 522 13.26 31.91 -20.37
N SER A 523 12.41 31.08 -20.98
CA SER A 523 11.03 30.92 -20.53
C SER A 523 10.97 30.21 -19.17
N ARG A 524 9.91 30.48 -18.40
CA ARG A 524 9.70 29.80 -17.11
C ARG A 524 9.48 28.30 -17.33
N GLU A 525 8.84 27.94 -18.44
CA GLU A 525 8.58 26.58 -18.88
C GLU A 525 9.89 25.81 -19.11
N LEU A 526 10.91 26.47 -19.68
CA LEU A 526 12.23 25.85 -19.83
C LEU A 526 12.86 25.57 -18.46
N ILE A 527 12.76 26.49 -17.50
CA ILE A 527 13.27 26.26 -16.14
C ILE A 527 12.53 25.09 -15.47
N GLU A 528 11.21 24.98 -15.61
CA GLU A 528 10.44 23.83 -15.12
C GLU A 528 10.94 22.51 -15.75
N LEU A 529 11.20 22.49 -17.05
CA LEU A 529 11.72 21.32 -17.76
C LEU A 529 13.14 20.94 -17.29
N LEU A 530 14.00 21.93 -17.05
CA LEU A 530 15.35 21.70 -16.55
C LEU A 530 15.35 21.12 -15.13
N VAL A 531 14.49 21.62 -14.24
CA VAL A 531 14.34 21.05 -12.89
C VAL A 531 13.87 19.60 -12.98
N ALA A 532 12.89 19.28 -13.82
CA ALA A 532 12.43 17.91 -14.04
C ALA A 532 13.58 16.99 -14.48
N LYS A 533 14.36 17.43 -15.47
CA LYS A 533 15.50 16.66 -16.01
C LYS A 533 16.57 16.43 -14.95
N LEU A 534 16.92 17.46 -14.18
CA LEU A 534 17.93 17.35 -13.13
C LEU A 534 17.49 16.45 -11.97
N ILE A 535 16.18 16.36 -11.68
CA ILE A 535 15.64 15.37 -10.74
C ILE A 535 15.83 13.95 -11.29
N LEU A 536 15.45 13.71 -12.55
CA LEU A 536 15.58 12.38 -13.16
C LEU A 536 17.03 11.90 -13.30
N ASP A 537 17.97 12.82 -13.56
CA ASP A 537 19.39 12.50 -13.72
C ASP A 537 20.16 12.36 -12.39
N GLY A 538 19.48 12.53 -11.26
CA GLY A 538 20.04 12.42 -9.91
C GLY A 538 20.93 13.59 -9.49
N TYR A 539 20.75 14.78 -10.08
CA TYR A 539 21.42 16.00 -9.63
C TYR A 539 20.59 16.71 -8.55
N LEU A 540 19.28 16.69 -8.67
CA LEU A 540 18.35 17.19 -7.66
C LEU A 540 17.55 16.00 -7.12
N LYS A 541 17.09 16.10 -5.88
CA LYS A 541 16.15 15.13 -5.30
C LYS A 541 15.02 15.82 -4.58
N GLU A 542 13.88 15.14 -4.54
CA GLU A 542 12.79 15.52 -3.65
C GLU A 542 13.10 15.11 -2.21
N ASP A 543 12.81 15.99 -1.26
CA ASP A 543 12.91 15.75 0.17
C ASP A 543 11.54 15.99 0.80
N PHE A 544 10.92 14.92 1.31
CA PHE A 544 9.55 14.95 1.81
C PHE A 544 9.50 15.35 3.27
N HIS A 545 8.70 16.37 3.58
CA HIS A 545 8.45 16.81 4.94
C HIS A 545 7.01 16.54 5.33
N PHE A 546 6.83 15.67 6.33
CA PHE A 546 5.54 15.42 6.95
C PHE A 546 5.17 16.57 7.89
N THR A 547 3.99 17.14 7.68
CA THR A 547 3.30 18.09 8.57
C THR A 547 1.97 17.44 9.00
N PRO A 548 1.26 17.93 10.03
CA PRO A 548 0.09 17.22 10.58
C PRO A 548 -1.04 17.02 9.57
N TYR A 549 -1.12 17.89 8.57
CA TYR A 549 -2.24 17.94 7.63
C TYR A 549 -1.81 17.66 6.19
N SER A 550 -0.51 17.65 5.90
CA SER A 550 -0.02 17.45 4.53
C SER A 550 1.44 17.02 4.49
N ILE A 551 1.82 16.39 3.39
CA ILE A 551 3.22 16.11 3.08
C ILE A 551 3.66 17.18 2.08
N ILE A 552 4.78 17.84 2.34
CA ILE A 552 5.34 18.88 1.48
C ILE A 552 6.58 18.31 0.79
N SER A 553 6.68 18.46 -0.53
CA SER A 553 7.88 18.13 -1.29
C SER A 553 8.80 19.36 -1.41
N TYR A 554 10.00 19.26 -0.85
CA TYR A 554 11.11 20.19 -1.07
C TYR A 554 12.06 19.62 -2.12
N VAL A 555 12.91 20.48 -2.69
CA VAL A 555 13.99 20.07 -3.59
C VAL A 555 15.32 20.43 -2.94
N VAL A 556 16.27 19.48 -2.96
CA VAL A 556 17.63 19.63 -2.45
C VAL A 556 18.65 19.06 -3.44
N PRO A 557 19.94 19.42 -3.34
CA PRO A 557 20.99 18.75 -4.10
C PRO A 557 21.05 17.25 -3.77
N ASP A 558 21.24 16.43 -4.79
CA ASP A 558 21.45 14.99 -4.63
C ASP A 558 22.94 14.63 -4.68
N GLU A 559 23.27 13.36 -4.41
CA GLU A 559 24.66 12.87 -4.28
C GLU A 559 25.52 13.20 -5.50
N LYS A 560 24.96 13.08 -6.71
CA LYS A 560 25.67 13.40 -7.95
C LYS A 560 26.02 14.89 -8.05
N SER A 561 25.14 15.78 -7.57
CA SER A 561 25.46 17.21 -7.55
C SER A 561 26.65 17.49 -6.64
N ILE A 562 26.64 16.91 -5.44
CA ILE A 562 27.72 17.09 -4.45
C ILE A 562 29.05 16.54 -5.00
N ALA A 563 29.01 15.39 -5.67
CA ALA A 563 30.19 14.78 -6.27
C ALA A 563 30.79 15.58 -7.45
N MET A 564 29.95 16.31 -8.20
CA MET A 564 30.35 16.98 -9.43
C MET A 564 30.53 18.50 -9.30
N GLU A 565 30.09 19.12 -8.20
CA GLU A 565 30.11 20.58 -8.00
C GLU A 565 31.49 21.21 -8.25
N ASN A 566 32.55 20.55 -7.79
CA ASN A 566 33.93 21.02 -7.91
C ASN A 566 34.65 20.56 -9.20
N ARG A 567 33.97 19.84 -10.10
CA ARG A 567 34.55 19.34 -11.35
C ARG A 567 34.26 20.30 -12.52
N SER A 568 35.30 20.97 -13.00
CA SER A 568 35.20 21.95 -14.11
C SER A 568 34.96 21.29 -15.48
N ASP A 569 35.35 20.03 -15.64
CA ASP A 569 35.19 19.22 -16.86
C ASP A 569 33.79 18.61 -16.99
N HIS A 570 33.00 18.61 -15.92
CA HIS A 570 31.67 18.03 -15.91
C HIS A 570 30.69 18.83 -16.77
N ARG A 571 29.98 18.12 -17.66
CA ARG A 571 28.99 18.68 -18.58
C ARG A 571 27.68 17.90 -18.46
N ILE A 572 26.57 18.64 -18.38
CA ILE A 572 25.21 18.11 -18.37
C ILE A 572 24.57 18.53 -19.69
N THR A 573 24.11 17.56 -20.47
CA THR A 573 23.46 17.80 -21.77
C THR A 573 22.00 17.38 -21.73
N PHE A 574 21.13 18.11 -22.43
CA PHE A 574 19.71 17.80 -22.51
C PHE A 574 19.14 18.09 -23.90
N SER A 575 18.45 17.10 -24.46
CA SER A 575 17.73 17.20 -25.73
C SER A 575 16.38 17.87 -25.54
N ILE A 576 16.18 19.03 -26.16
CA ILE A 576 14.96 19.85 -26.03
C ILE A 576 14.43 20.22 -27.42
N PRO A 577 13.11 20.27 -27.63
CA PRO A 577 12.54 20.81 -28.86
C PRO A 577 12.97 22.27 -29.08
N SER A 578 13.50 22.60 -30.27
CA SER A 578 14.04 23.94 -30.59
C SER A 578 13.05 25.09 -30.30
N LYS A 579 11.74 24.83 -30.42
CA LYS A 579 10.67 25.81 -30.13
C LYS A 579 10.69 26.38 -28.70
N LEU A 580 11.29 25.67 -27.75
CA LEU A 580 11.37 26.10 -26.34
C LEU A 580 12.59 26.99 -26.07
N ILE A 581 13.54 27.07 -26.99
CA ILE A 581 14.80 27.82 -26.85
C ILE A 581 14.58 29.31 -27.20
N CYS A 582 13.64 29.63 -28.09
CA CYS A 582 13.36 31.00 -28.53
C CYS A 582 12.28 31.70 -27.68
N SER A 583 12.70 32.57 -26.75
CA SER A 583 11.83 33.50 -26.02
C SER A 583 11.47 34.70 -26.90
N GLY A 584 10.17 35.04 -27.04
CA GLY A 584 9.82 36.25 -27.81
C GLY A 584 8.36 36.68 -27.98
N LYS A 585 7.32 35.86 -27.74
CA LYS A 585 5.93 36.34 -27.85
C LYS A 585 4.98 35.73 -26.81
N THR A 586 4.84 36.44 -25.69
CA THR A 586 3.63 36.39 -24.86
C THR A 586 2.41 36.73 -25.72
N VAL A 587 1.53 35.76 -25.94
CA VAL A 587 0.18 36.03 -26.46
C VAL A 587 -0.65 36.60 -25.30
N LYS A 588 -0.96 37.90 -25.36
CA LYS A 588 -1.88 38.57 -24.43
C LYS A 588 -3.29 38.49 -24.99
N PHE A 589 -4.28 38.11 -24.19
CA PHE A 589 -5.66 38.56 -24.38
C PHE A 589 -6.21 39.21 -23.10
N SER A 590 -6.99 40.27 -23.33
CA SER A 590 -7.28 41.38 -22.42
C SER A 590 -8.60 41.24 -21.66
N ARG A 591 -8.49 41.40 -20.32
CA ARG A 591 -9.39 41.96 -19.28
C ARG A 591 -10.88 42.29 -19.59
N LYS A 592 -11.78 41.84 -18.69
CA LYS A 592 -12.60 42.61 -17.69
C LYS A 592 -13.76 41.72 -17.15
N ARG A 593 -13.71 41.21 -15.90
CA ARG A 593 -14.24 41.71 -14.58
C ARG A 593 -15.66 41.18 -14.21
N PRO A 594 -15.99 41.03 -12.90
CA PRO A 594 -16.49 39.79 -12.29
C PRO A 594 -17.91 39.91 -11.68
N LEU A 595 -18.47 38.80 -11.15
CA LEU A 595 -19.63 38.82 -10.24
C LEU A 595 -19.50 37.72 -9.14
N ILE A 596 -19.81 38.14 -7.91
CA ILE A 596 -19.71 37.51 -6.56
C ILE A 596 -21.12 36.98 -6.20
N ILE A 597 -21.30 35.68 -5.86
CA ILE A 597 -21.51 35.00 -4.54
C ILE A 597 -22.68 35.54 -3.68
N ASP A 598 -23.51 34.61 -3.19
CA ASP A 598 -24.02 34.42 -1.79
C ASP A 598 -24.83 33.10 -1.79
N ASP A 599 -24.42 32.07 -1.03
CA ASP A 599 -24.79 31.71 0.37
C ASP A 599 -26.17 30.99 0.39
N ASP A 600 -26.47 29.90 1.09
CA ASP A 600 -25.92 29.16 2.23
C ASP A 600 -26.36 27.67 2.10
N ASP A 601 -25.70 26.75 2.79
CA ASP A 601 -26.33 25.81 3.74
C ASP A 601 -25.37 24.69 4.17
N GLU A 602 -25.36 24.51 5.50
CA GLU A 602 -24.49 23.71 6.33
C GLU A 602 -24.76 22.18 6.28
N ASP A 603 -23.80 21.47 6.89
CA ASP A 603 -23.91 20.16 7.56
C ASP A 603 -23.43 18.85 6.91
N ASP A 604 -22.71 18.12 7.77
CA ASP A 604 -22.35 16.69 7.80
C ASP A 604 -21.05 16.16 7.15
N VAL A 605 -19.98 16.30 7.95
CA VAL A 605 -19.01 15.26 8.40
C VAL A 605 -19.22 13.83 7.86
N VAL A 606 -18.17 13.21 7.30
CA VAL A 606 -17.47 12.01 7.84
C VAL A 606 -16.14 11.85 7.09
N MET A 607 -15.03 12.19 7.76
CA MET A 607 -13.69 11.70 7.38
C MET A 607 -13.61 10.20 7.68
N LEU A 608 -13.29 9.39 6.67
CA LEU A 608 -12.89 8.00 6.85
C LEU A 608 -11.37 7.94 7.00
N SER A 609 -10.85 8.27 8.18
CA SER A 609 -9.57 7.75 8.67
C SER A 609 -9.86 6.42 9.37
N ILE A 610 -9.12 5.37 9.01
CA ILE A 610 -9.14 4.12 9.76
C ILE A 610 -8.25 4.36 10.99
N ASP A 611 -8.79 5.04 12.01
CA ASP A 611 -8.08 5.25 13.27
C ASP A 611 -8.28 4.03 14.17
N MET A 612 -7.17 3.36 14.51
CA MET A 612 -7.15 2.30 15.52
C MET A 612 -7.45 2.90 16.89
N ARG A 613 -8.70 2.80 17.34
CA ARG A 613 -9.09 3.12 18.72
C ARG A 613 -8.86 1.94 19.67
N TYR A 614 -8.17 2.19 20.77
CA TYR A 614 -8.09 1.27 21.91
C TYR A 614 -9.49 1.09 22.50
N THR A 615 -9.80 -0.13 22.95
CA THR A 615 -11.08 -0.41 23.61
C THR A 615 -10.91 -1.00 25.00
N HIS A 616 -9.73 -1.54 25.33
CA HIS A 616 -9.47 -2.10 26.66
C HIS A 616 -8.09 -1.66 27.19
N ALA A 617 -7.97 -1.50 28.50
CA ALA A 617 -6.72 -1.25 29.21
C ALA A 617 -6.56 -2.29 30.32
N ILE A 618 -5.43 -3.02 30.34
CA ILE A 618 -5.14 -4.00 31.40
C ILE A 618 -4.25 -3.34 32.45
N VAL A 619 -4.69 -3.34 33.70
CA VAL A 619 -4.02 -2.74 34.87
C VAL A 619 -3.98 -3.74 36.04
N VAL A 620 -3.11 -3.52 37.03
CA VAL A 620 -3.02 -4.36 38.24
C VAL A 620 -3.28 -3.49 39.47
N ARG A 621 -4.13 -3.96 40.39
CA ARG A 621 -4.33 -3.29 41.69
C ARG A 621 -3.02 -3.17 42.47
N ILE A 622 -2.78 -2.00 43.07
CA ILE A 622 -1.64 -1.80 43.96
C ILE A 622 -1.82 -2.65 45.24
N PRO A 623 -0.90 -3.57 45.58
CA PRO A 623 -1.01 -4.39 46.79
C PRO A 623 -0.72 -3.58 48.06
N SER A 624 -1.14 -4.11 49.21
CA SER A 624 -0.87 -3.49 50.51
C SER A 624 0.62 -3.40 50.85
N LYS A 625 1.46 -4.22 50.19
CA LYS A 625 2.94 -4.22 50.30
C LYS A 625 3.58 -4.42 48.93
N VAL A 626 4.51 -3.55 48.56
CA VAL A 626 5.32 -3.66 47.34
C VAL A 626 6.79 -3.80 47.70
N LYS A 627 7.47 -4.84 47.21
CA LYS A 627 8.93 -4.99 47.36
C LYS A 627 9.64 -4.14 46.30
N MET A 628 10.03 -2.93 46.68
CA MET A 628 10.72 -1.97 45.83
C MET A 628 12.21 -2.30 45.63
N GLU A 629 12.74 -2.04 44.43
CA GLU A 629 14.18 -2.21 44.15
C GLU A 629 15.06 -1.13 44.77
N LYS A 630 14.51 0.08 44.88
CA LYS A 630 15.17 1.23 45.50
C LYS A 630 14.53 1.51 46.85
N ARG A 631 15.33 1.94 47.83
CA ARG A 631 14.85 2.44 49.12
C ARG A 631 14.19 3.81 48.95
N ILE A 632 12.98 3.83 48.38
CA ILE A 632 12.14 5.02 48.23
C ILE A 632 10.91 4.82 49.13
N ARG A 633 10.56 5.84 49.93
CA ARG A 633 9.30 5.85 50.68
C ARG A 633 8.17 6.23 49.73
N ILE A 634 7.11 5.41 49.73
CA ILE A 634 5.93 5.58 48.87
C ILE A 634 4.72 5.41 49.77
N ASP A 635 3.75 6.30 49.63
CA ASP A 635 2.42 6.13 50.22
C ASP A 635 1.60 5.22 49.29
N LEU A 636 1.44 3.95 49.67
CA LEU A 636 0.74 2.95 48.87
C LEU A 636 -0.76 3.19 48.80
N ASP A 637 -1.35 3.79 49.84
CA ASP A 637 -2.78 4.12 49.85
C ASP A 637 -3.05 5.28 48.87
N LEU A 638 -2.17 6.28 48.87
CA LEU A 638 -2.23 7.35 47.87
C LEU A 638 -1.91 6.83 46.46
N ALA A 639 -0.94 5.92 46.29
CA ALA A 639 -0.67 5.29 44.99
C ALA A 639 -1.87 4.48 44.47
N ALA A 640 -2.62 3.81 45.34
CA ALA A 640 -3.84 3.10 44.97
C ALA A 640 -4.94 4.07 44.50
N LYS A 641 -5.14 5.19 45.21
CA LYS A 641 -6.09 6.24 44.78
C LYS A 641 -5.70 6.85 43.43
N GLN A 642 -4.41 7.11 43.21
CA GLN A 642 -3.91 7.62 41.94
C GLN A 642 -4.06 6.61 40.79
N MET A 643 -4.03 5.31 41.08
CA MET A 643 -4.33 4.26 40.09
C MET A 643 -5.81 4.26 39.71
N GLU A 644 -6.69 4.48 40.67
CA GLU A 644 -8.13 4.60 40.44
C GLU A 644 -8.46 5.83 39.59
N GLU A 645 -7.83 6.98 39.88
CA GLU A 645 -7.91 8.21 39.08
C GLU A 645 -7.46 7.96 37.62
N LEU A 646 -6.31 7.32 37.41
CA LEU A 646 -5.85 6.92 36.07
C LEU A 646 -6.86 6.01 35.35
N CYS A 647 -7.49 5.08 36.06
CA CYS A 647 -8.50 4.20 35.50
C CYS A 647 -9.78 4.95 35.10
N GLU A 648 -10.20 5.95 35.88
CA GLU A 648 -11.33 6.81 35.55
C GLU A 648 -11.06 7.64 34.29
N THR A 649 -9.90 8.28 34.19
CA THR A 649 -9.50 9.04 33.00
C THR A 649 -9.41 8.15 31.74
N LEU A 650 -8.94 6.91 31.87
CA LEU A 650 -8.94 5.95 30.76
C LEU A 650 -10.35 5.59 30.29
N ARG A 651 -11.33 5.49 31.21
CA ARG A 651 -12.74 5.26 30.85
C ARG A 651 -13.33 6.47 30.12
N GLU A 652 -12.98 7.69 30.54
CA GLU A 652 -13.37 8.93 29.83
C GLU A 652 -12.81 8.96 28.40
N ALA A 653 -11.59 8.44 28.20
CA ALA A 653 -11.00 8.23 26.88
C ALA A 653 -11.62 7.07 26.06
N GLY A 654 -12.72 6.47 26.53
CA GLY A 654 -13.47 5.43 25.82
C GLY A 654 -12.84 4.04 25.89
N VAL A 655 -12.11 3.73 26.95
CA VAL A 655 -11.43 2.45 27.15
C VAL A 655 -11.98 1.70 28.36
N ASP A 656 -12.38 0.44 28.15
CA ASP A 656 -12.84 -0.46 29.22
C ASP A 656 -11.63 -0.97 30.05
N ILE A 657 -11.75 -0.98 31.37
CA ILE A 657 -10.64 -1.40 32.25
C ILE A 657 -10.77 -2.88 32.60
N ILE A 658 -9.72 -3.66 32.31
CA ILE A 658 -9.53 -5.03 32.80
C ILE A 658 -8.55 -4.95 33.97
N GLU A 659 -9.09 -5.02 35.18
CA GLU A 659 -8.32 -4.89 36.40
C GLU A 659 -7.93 -6.27 36.96
N LEU A 660 -6.63 -6.50 37.10
CA LEU A 660 -6.08 -7.71 37.70
C LEU A 660 -5.90 -7.55 39.20
N SER A 661 -6.23 -8.61 39.96
CA SER A 661 -6.09 -8.66 41.41
C SER A 661 -4.66 -8.41 41.86
N ALA A 662 -4.46 -7.72 42.98
CA ALA A 662 -3.12 -7.53 43.54
C ALA A 662 -2.57 -8.86 44.06
N GLU A 663 -1.32 -9.17 43.74
CA GLU A 663 -0.59 -10.23 44.42
C GLU A 663 0.11 -9.63 45.65
N GLU A 664 -0.32 -9.98 46.86
CA GLU A 664 0.25 -9.43 48.10
C GLU A 664 1.75 -9.76 48.33
N ARG A 665 2.32 -10.65 47.50
CA ARG A 665 3.76 -10.97 47.49
C ARG A 665 4.41 -10.66 46.15
N CYS A 666 3.94 -9.62 45.47
CA CYS A 666 4.53 -9.20 44.20
C CYS A 666 5.82 -8.41 44.34
N ILE A 667 6.65 -8.55 43.33
CA ILE A 667 7.81 -7.71 43.10
C ILE A 667 7.31 -6.48 42.34
N GLN A 668 7.95 -5.32 42.52
CA GLN A 668 7.61 -4.07 41.84
C GLN A 668 7.29 -4.25 40.33
N GLN A 669 8.01 -5.13 39.63
CA GLN A 669 7.83 -5.39 38.19
C GLN A 669 6.45 -5.94 37.82
N SER A 670 5.79 -6.66 38.72
CA SER A 670 4.51 -7.30 38.46
C SER A 670 3.36 -6.32 38.31
N LEU A 671 3.56 -5.05 38.69
CA LEU A 671 2.63 -3.95 38.47
C LEU A 671 2.74 -3.37 37.05
N PHE A 672 3.79 -3.70 36.30
CA PHE A 672 4.07 -3.08 35.00
C PHE A 672 3.44 -3.86 33.84
N THR A 673 2.11 -3.84 33.72
CA THR A 673 1.39 -4.52 32.63
C THR A 673 1.83 -4.04 31.24
N GLY A 674 2.17 -2.75 31.10
CA GLY A 674 2.68 -2.16 29.86
C GLY A 674 4.02 -2.74 29.40
N ASP A 675 4.74 -3.45 30.27
CA ASP A 675 5.97 -4.16 29.92
C ASP A 675 5.73 -5.60 29.48
N ALA A 676 4.52 -6.15 29.64
CA ALA A 676 4.26 -7.58 29.48
C ALA A 676 3.99 -8.02 28.04
N ALA A 677 3.48 -7.12 27.19
CA ALA A 677 3.17 -7.42 25.79
C ALA A 677 3.28 -6.17 24.91
N ILE A 678 3.61 -6.37 23.64
CA ILE A 678 3.55 -5.36 22.59
C ILE A 678 2.38 -5.75 21.67
N CYS A 679 1.31 -4.96 21.69
CA CYS A 679 0.08 -5.24 20.93
C CYS A 679 0.00 -4.30 19.72
N ILE A 680 0.13 -4.84 18.49
CA ILE A 680 0.08 -4.07 17.24
C ILE A 680 -0.69 -4.86 16.19
N ASN A 681 -1.61 -4.21 15.46
CA ASN A 681 -2.33 -4.76 14.29
C ASN A 681 -2.94 -6.17 14.49
N GLY A 682 -3.44 -6.47 15.69
CA GLY A 682 -4.05 -7.77 16.01
C GLY A 682 -3.10 -8.88 16.47
N THR A 683 -1.79 -8.60 16.52
CA THR A 683 -0.75 -9.49 17.07
C THR A 683 -0.23 -8.95 18.39
N ALA A 684 -0.17 -9.82 19.40
CA ALA A 684 0.34 -9.50 20.74
C ALA A 684 1.64 -10.28 21.00
N LEU A 685 2.78 -9.59 20.97
CA LEU A 685 4.08 -10.16 21.28
C LEU A 685 4.32 -10.10 22.79
N ILE A 686 4.26 -11.25 23.48
CA ILE A 686 4.56 -11.36 24.91
C ILE A 686 6.07 -11.16 25.10
N THR A 687 6.42 -10.21 25.96
CA THR A 687 7.82 -9.81 26.18
C THR A 687 8.57 -10.81 27.06
N ARG A 688 9.90 -10.66 27.16
CA ARG A 688 10.73 -11.42 28.10
C ARG A 688 11.71 -10.47 28.80
N PRO A 689 11.29 -9.81 29.90
CA PRO A 689 12.16 -8.98 30.71
C PRO A 689 13.23 -9.82 31.38
N ARG A 690 14.36 -9.21 31.75
CA ARG A 690 15.45 -9.90 32.44
C ARG A 690 15.09 -10.30 33.88
N LYS A 691 14.18 -9.56 34.51
CA LYS A 691 13.73 -9.80 35.88
C LYS A 691 12.38 -10.53 35.85
N ASN A 692 12.37 -11.75 36.38
CA ASN A 692 11.14 -12.52 36.58
C ASN A 692 10.22 -11.76 37.54
N GLY A 693 9.03 -11.41 37.07
CA GLY A 693 8.05 -10.64 37.85
C GLY A 693 6.81 -10.30 37.05
N ASN A 694 6.90 -10.24 35.72
CA ASN A 694 5.75 -9.90 34.90
C ASN A 694 4.74 -11.05 34.86
N ARG A 695 3.44 -10.73 34.98
CA ARG A 695 2.29 -11.65 34.89
C ARG A 695 2.04 -12.12 33.44
N LEU A 696 3.13 -12.47 32.74
CA LEU A 696 3.16 -12.72 31.28
C LEU A 696 2.15 -13.78 30.86
N LEU A 697 2.05 -14.88 31.60
CA LEU A 697 1.13 -15.97 31.28
C LEU A 697 -0.34 -15.55 31.42
N GLU A 698 -0.66 -14.78 32.47
CA GLU A 698 -2.02 -14.28 32.68
C GLU A 698 -2.41 -13.26 31.62
N ILE A 699 -1.50 -12.35 31.29
CA ILE A 699 -1.70 -11.36 30.22
C ILE A 699 -1.80 -12.04 28.85
N SER A 700 -1.00 -13.07 28.58
CA SER A 700 -1.10 -13.92 27.39
C SER A 700 -2.49 -14.57 27.27
N ASN A 701 -3.02 -15.12 28.36
CA ASN A 701 -4.36 -15.71 28.39
C ASN A 701 -5.46 -14.66 28.16
N LEU A 702 -5.35 -13.48 28.76
CA LEU A 702 -6.30 -12.37 28.57
C LEU A 702 -6.30 -11.85 27.13
N LEU A 703 -5.12 -11.67 26.52
CA LEU A 703 -5.01 -11.23 25.14
C LEU A 703 -5.59 -12.26 24.17
N ASN A 704 -5.37 -13.55 24.42
CA ASN A 704 -6.06 -14.63 23.70
C ASN A 704 -7.59 -14.54 23.83
N GLN A 705 -8.12 -14.25 25.03
CA GLN A 705 -9.57 -14.05 25.24
C GLN A 705 -10.11 -12.80 24.52
N LEU A 706 -9.28 -11.76 24.38
CA LEU A 706 -9.56 -10.58 23.55
C LEU A 706 -9.35 -10.82 22.04
N ALA A 707 -9.13 -12.07 21.64
CA ALA A 707 -8.96 -12.54 20.28
C ALA A 707 -7.73 -11.97 19.54
N TRP A 708 -6.67 -11.66 20.28
CA TRP A 708 -5.35 -11.37 19.70
C TRP A 708 -4.64 -12.65 19.26
N GLN A 709 -3.84 -12.55 18.20
CA GLN A 709 -2.85 -13.56 17.89
C GLN A 709 -1.66 -13.37 18.84
N VAL A 710 -1.57 -14.21 19.86
CA VAL A 710 -0.48 -14.13 20.85
C VAL A 710 0.76 -14.85 20.32
N VAL A 711 1.90 -14.16 20.36
CA VAL A 711 3.23 -14.66 20.00
C VAL A 711 4.13 -14.55 21.21
N GLU A 712 4.75 -15.65 21.63
CA GLU A 712 5.70 -15.62 22.73
C GLU A 712 7.11 -15.33 22.23
N THR A 713 7.83 -14.42 22.89
CA THR A 713 9.26 -14.23 22.65
C THR A 713 10.00 -15.52 23.02
N PRO A 714 10.95 -16.05 22.21
CA PRO A 714 11.75 -17.25 22.53
C PRO A 714 12.91 -16.95 23.49
N GLN A 715 13.42 -17.96 24.23
CA GLN A 715 14.37 -17.72 25.33
C GLN A 715 15.75 -17.31 24.81
N ALA A 716 16.16 -17.94 23.71
CA ALA A 716 17.38 -17.65 23.00
C ALA A 716 17.10 -17.50 21.51
N SER A 717 17.92 -16.71 20.83
CA SER A 717 17.85 -16.59 19.38
C SER A 717 18.38 -17.85 18.68
N GLU A 718 18.24 -17.90 17.35
CA GLU A 718 18.79 -18.99 16.51
C GLU A 718 20.30 -19.18 16.68
N HIS A 719 21.01 -18.18 17.24
CA HIS A 719 22.44 -18.21 17.54
C HIS A 719 22.73 -18.45 19.03
N ASN A 720 21.77 -18.96 19.81
CA ASN A 720 21.89 -19.27 21.22
C ASN A 720 22.23 -18.07 22.13
N LYS A 721 21.89 -16.85 21.70
CA LYS A 721 22.03 -15.64 22.52
C LYS A 721 20.75 -15.38 23.32
N GLU A 722 20.89 -14.99 24.58
CA GLU A 722 19.78 -14.57 25.44
C GLU A 722 18.94 -13.48 24.75
N ILE A 723 17.62 -13.66 24.69
CA ILE A 723 16.69 -12.61 24.21
C ILE A 723 16.08 -11.90 25.41
N VAL A 724 16.31 -10.59 25.48
CA VAL A 724 15.68 -9.72 26.47
C VAL A 724 14.88 -8.67 25.73
N LEU A 725 13.59 -8.55 26.08
CA LEU A 725 12.66 -7.58 25.49
C LEU A 725 11.73 -7.07 26.60
N GLU A 726 11.61 -5.75 26.73
CA GLU A 726 10.72 -5.06 27.68
C GLU A 726 9.79 -4.10 26.91
N GLY A 727 8.49 -4.11 27.21
CA GLY A 727 7.51 -3.29 26.48
C GLY A 727 7.76 -1.77 26.57
N SER A 728 8.34 -1.30 27.67
CA SER A 728 8.74 0.11 27.86
C SER A 728 9.93 0.55 27.00
N ASP A 729 10.68 -0.37 26.42
CA ASP A 729 11.68 -0.05 25.41
C ASP A 729 11.06 0.05 24.00
N VAL A 730 9.77 -0.28 23.83
CA VAL A 730 9.10 -0.28 22.53
C VAL A 730 8.08 0.86 22.44
N LEU A 731 8.22 1.67 21.39
CA LEU A 731 7.32 2.76 21.04
C LEU A 731 6.80 2.55 19.62
N TYR A 732 5.52 2.22 19.49
CA TYR A 732 4.81 2.19 18.22
C TYR A 732 4.16 3.55 17.97
N THR A 733 4.43 4.16 16.81
CA THR A 733 3.94 5.50 16.48
C THR A 733 2.65 5.50 15.65
N GLY A 734 2.10 4.32 15.33
CA GLY A 734 1.07 4.15 14.30
C GLY A 734 1.66 3.84 12.92
N LYS A 735 2.92 4.22 12.67
CA LYS A 735 3.58 4.09 11.37
C LYS A 735 4.80 3.18 11.40
N GLU A 736 5.60 3.27 12.47
CA GLU A 736 6.80 2.46 12.67
C GLU A 736 7.00 2.14 14.16
N VAL A 737 7.96 1.27 14.47
CA VAL A 737 8.24 0.81 15.84
C VAL A 737 9.68 1.14 16.20
N PHE A 738 9.88 2.01 17.19
CA PHE A 738 11.21 2.24 17.78
C PHE A 738 11.46 1.27 18.93
N VAL A 739 12.65 0.66 18.97
CA VAL A 739 13.06 -0.28 20.03
C VAL A 739 14.34 0.23 20.71
N GLY A 740 14.23 0.66 21.96
CA GLY A 740 15.34 1.12 22.78
C GLY A 740 16.30 -0.01 23.15
N ILE A 741 17.55 0.07 22.71
CA ILE A 741 18.59 -0.90 23.05
C ILE A 741 19.40 -0.37 24.25
N ARG A 742 19.43 -1.12 25.35
CA ARG A 742 20.20 -0.77 26.57
C ARG A 742 20.80 -1.98 27.26
N LYS A 743 21.88 -1.75 28.01
CA LYS A 743 22.73 -2.82 28.59
C LYS A 743 21.99 -3.78 29.55
N ASN A 744 21.05 -3.28 30.36
CA ASN A 744 20.30 -4.09 31.33
C ASN A 744 18.79 -4.09 31.05
N GLY A 745 18.38 -4.04 29.79
CA GLY A 745 16.99 -4.11 29.34
C GLY A 745 16.91 -4.79 27.99
N THR A 746 16.10 -4.24 27.08
CA THR A 746 15.98 -4.79 25.73
C THR A 746 17.32 -4.81 24.99
N ASN A 747 17.69 -5.98 24.46
CA ASN A 747 18.89 -6.17 23.67
C ASN A 747 18.57 -6.26 22.17
N MET A 748 19.62 -6.29 21.33
CA MET A 748 19.43 -6.32 19.88
C MET A 748 18.67 -7.57 19.39
N GLU A 749 18.84 -8.71 20.05
CA GLU A 749 18.10 -9.93 19.72
C GLU A 749 16.59 -9.75 20.02
N GLY A 750 16.23 -9.05 21.10
CA GLY A 750 14.85 -8.65 21.39
C GLY A 750 14.25 -7.75 20.31
N ALA A 751 15.00 -6.75 19.83
CA ALA A 751 14.57 -5.90 18.72
C ALA A 751 14.36 -6.68 17.41
N LEU A 752 15.20 -7.67 17.13
CA LEU A 752 15.03 -8.57 15.98
C LEU A 752 13.77 -9.43 16.09
N ILE A 753 13.37 -9.85 17.31
CA ILE A 753 12.08 -10.54 17.50
C ILE A 753 10.90 -9.60 17.21
N VAL A 754 10.96 -8.33 17.61
CA VAL A 754 9.94 -7.32 17.25
C VAL A 754 9.86 -7.18 15.72
N ALA A 755 11.01 -7.04 15.04
CA ALA A 755 11.09 -6.94 13.58
C ALA A 755 10.56 -8.18 12.84
N ARG A 756 10.82 -9.38 13.37
CA ARG A 756 10.28 -10.64 12.82
C ARG A 756 8.78 -10.78 13.05
N THR A 757 8.29 -10.35 14.21
CA THR A 757 6.88 -10.47 14.58
C THR A 757 6.00 -9.48 13.81
N PHE A 758 6.49 -8.24 13.65
CA PHE A 758 5.81 -7.16 12.93
C PHE A 758 6.55 -6.83 11.63
N SER A 759 6.74 -7.84 10.78
CA SER A 759 7.53 -7.76 9.54
C SER A 759 6.98 -6.77 8.48
N ASP A 760 5.76 -6.28 8.68
CA ASP A 760 5.07 -5.27 7.89
C ASP A 760 5.38 -3.83 8.33
N LEU A 761 6.01 -3.63 9.48
CA LEU A 761 6.38 -2.33 10.03
C LEU A 761 7.90 -2.12 9.99
N ALA A 762 8.34 -0.88 9.81
CA ALA A 762 9.74 -0.52 10.03
C ALA A 762 10.03 -0.61 11.53
N VAL A 763 10.94 -1.51 11.93
CA VAL A 763 11.37 -1.66 13.33
C VAL A 763 12.78 -1.12 13.46
N ILE A 764 12.93 -0.03 14.20
CA ILE A 764 14.15 0.79 14.26
C ILE A 764 14.78 0.67 15.65
N PRO A 765 15.93 -0.02 15.79
CA PRO A 765 16.64 -0.10 17.05
C PRO A 765 17.34 1.23 17.37
N ILE A 766 17.05 1.82 18.53
CA ILE A 766 17.66 3.07 19.00
C ILE A 766 18.53 2.76 20.22
N THR A 767 19.85 2.89 20.08
CA THR A 767 20.75 2.73 21.25
C THR A 767 20.49 3.86 22.25
N LEU A 768 20.19 3.52 23.51
CA LEU A 768 19.92 4.49 24.57
C LEU A 768 21.21 4.86 25.33
N PRO A 769 21.39 6.14 25.74
CA PRO A 769 22.60 6.59 26.43
C PRO A 769 22.70 6.11 27.88
N GLY A 770 21.56 5.79 28.51
CA GLY A 770 21.47 5.36 29.90
C GLY A 770 20.75 4.03 30.06
N ASN A 771 20.52 3.64 31.32
CA ASN A 771 19.85 2.37 31.63
C ASN A 771 18.33 2.50 31.82
N GLN A 772 17.78 3.69 31.57
CA GLN A 772 16.32 3.94 31.56
C GLN A 772 15.70 3.49 30.23
N PRO A 773 14.44 3.05 30.23
CA PRO A 773 13.78 2.56 29.01
C PRO A 773 13.49 3.68 28.01
N LEU A 774 13.17 3.32 26.75
CA LEU A 774 12.88 4.32 25.69
C LEU A 774 11.76 5.29 26.10
N ARG A 775 10.67 4.78 26.71
CA ARG A 775 9.55 5.61 27.19
C ARG A 775 9.92 6.60 28.31
N HIS A 776 11.12 6.49 28.88
CA HIS A 776 11.67 7.51 29.80
C HIS A 776 12.34 8.68 29.08
N TYR A 777 12.50 8.65 27.76
CA TYR A 777 13.06 9.78 27.02
C TYR A 777 12.03 10.42 26.09
N VAL A 778 11.11 9.61 25.55
CA VAL A 778 10.16 10.02 24.52
C VAL A 778 8.80 9.36 24.76
N SER A 779 7.71 10.11 24.57
CA SER A 779 6.33 9.58 24.53
C SER A 779 5.58 10.10 23.31
N LEU A 780 4.60 9.36 22.82
CA LEU A 780 3.74 9.76 21.70
C LEU A 780 2.56 10.58 22.24
N ILE A 781 2.38 11.81 21.76
CA ILE A 781 1.23 12.68 22.11
C ILE A 781 0.11 12.51 21.08
N SER A 782 0.47 12.40 19.81
CA SER A 782 -0.43 12.09 18.69
C SER A 782 0.35 11.31 17.63
N ALA A 783 -0.32 10.81 16.59
CA ALA A 783 0.30 9.98 15.55
C ALA A 783 1.61 10.58 14.97
N ASP A 784 1.73 11.91 14.99
CA ASP A 784 2.85 12.65 14.40
C ASP A 784 3.64 13.54 15.40
N VAL A 785 3.31 13.50 16.70
CA VAL A 785 3.93 14.36 17.72
C VAL A 785 4.55 13.53 18.84
N LEU A 786 5.85 13.70 19.06
CA LEU A 786 6.63 13.11 20.14
C LEU A 786 6.91 14.13 21.24
N ALA A 787 6.50 13.86 22.47
CA ALA A 787 6.97 14.56 23.67
C ALA A 787 8.40 14.11 23.98
N VAL A 788 9.31 15.05 24.23
CA VAL A 788 10.71 14.74 24.55
C VAL A 788 11.15 15.53 25.77
N GLY A 789 11.85 14.87 26.71
CA GLY A 789 12.42 15.55 27.87
C GLY A 789 13.55 16.51 27.48
N SER A 790 13.75 17.56 28.27
CA SER A 790 14.83 18.53 28.05
C SER A 790 16.26 18.04 28.41
N SER A 791 16.44 16.80 28.91
CA SER A 791 17.74 16.21 29.25
C SER A 791 18.73 16.25 28.10
N LYS A 792 20.03 16.18 28.44
CA LYS A 792 21.06 15.86 27.44
C LYS A 792 20.82 14.47 26.83
N GLU A 793 20.45 13.50 27.65
CA GLU A 793 20.17 12.12 27.27
C GLU A 793 18.94 12.04 26.35
N ALA A 794 17.81 12.67 26.71
CA ALA A 794 16.61 12.71 25.89
C ALA A 794 16.86 13.43 24.55
N LYS A 795 17.61 14.54 24.54
CA LYS A 795 18.05 15.20 23.30
C LYS A 795 18.91 14.29 22.41
N GLN A 796 19.78 13.47 22.99
CA GLN A 796 20.55 12.49 22.23
C GLN A 796 19.66 11.37 21.66
N VAL A 797 18.68 10.90 22.43
CA VAL A 797 17.73 9.87 21.98
C VAL A 797 16.89 10.40 20.83
N ILE A 798 16.32 11.60 20.93
CA ILE A 798 15.51 12.15 19.84
C ILE A 798 16.35 12.44 18.59
N GLN A 799 17.58 12.95 18.73
CA GLN A 799 18.49 13.13 17.58
C GLN A 799 18.85 11.81 16.90
N ARG A 800 18.86 10.68 17.64
CA ARG A 800 19.05 9.35 17.05
C ARG A 800 17.76 8.88 16.38
N MET A 801 16.61 9.05 17.02
CA MET A 801 15.31 8.74 16.42
C MET A 801 15.08 9.52 15.13
N GLU A 802 15.29 10.84 15.11
CA GLU A 802 15.14 11.69 13.92
C GLU A 802 16.09 11.32 12.77
N ARG A 803 17.25 10.71 13.07
CA ARG A 803 18.20 10.24 12.07
C ARG A 803 17.82 8.90 11.46
N GLU A 804 17.23 8.00 12.26
CA GLU A 804 16.93 6.63 11.85
C GLU A 804 15.45 6.44 11.43
N ALA A 805 14.56 7.35 11.83
CA ALA A 805 13.13 7.31 11.53
C ALA A 805 12.85 7.31 10.03
N THR A 806 11.88 6.48 9.61
CA THR A 806 11.38 6.52 8.22
C THR A 806 10.34 7.62 8.02
N PHE A 807 9.73 8.12 9.11
CA PHE A 807 8.79 9.23 9.11
C PHE A 807 9.31 10.41 9.94
N ARG A 808 8.84 11.62 9.61
CA ARG A 808 9.22 12.82 10.36
C ARG A 808 8.17 13.15 11.41
N TYR A 809 8.58 13.14 12.67
CA TYR A 809 7.75 13.53 13.80
C TYR A 809 7.99 14.99 14.18
N LYS A 810 6.94 15.67 14.62
CA LYS A 810 7.08 16.90 15.38
C LYS A 810 7.56 16.56 16.78
N THR A 811 8.50 17.33 17.30
CA THR A 811 9.03 17.13 18.64
C THR A 811 8.58 18.27 19.55
N PHE A 812 7.92 17.91 20.64
CA PHE A 812 7.49 18.81 21.67
C PHE A 812 8.41 18.66 22.89
N THR A 813 9.33 19.60 23.07
CA THR A 813 10.27 19.55 24.20
C THR A 813 9.60 20.08 25.46
N VAL A 814 9.55 19.26 26.50
CA VAL A 814 9.05 19.62 27.83
C VAL A 814 10.17 19.59 28.86
N LYS A 815 9.92 20.06 30.09
CA LYS A 815 10.96 20.00 31.12
C LYS A 815 11.29 18.54 31.42
N HIS A 816 12.48 18.33 31.97
CA HIS A 816 12.92 17.00 32.36
C HIS A 816 11.85 16.35 33.27
N ASP A 817 11.57 15.07 33.06
CA ASP A 817 10.57 14.26 33.78
C ASP A 817 9.09 14.50 33.41
N GLU A 818 8.77 15.54 32.64
CA GLU A 818 7.38 15.81 32.21
C GLU A 818 6.97 14.91 31.01
N ALA A 819 7.82 14.79 29.99
CA ALA A 819 7.50 14.10 28.71
C ALA A 819 7.12 12.63 28.89
N VAL A 820 7.70 12.02 29.92
CA VAL A 820 7.65 10.59 30.14
C VAL A 820 6.32 10.17 30.75
N ASN A 821 5.63 11.10 31.40
CA ASN A 821 4.39 10.81 32.12
C ASN A 821 3.16 11.20 31.30
N CYS A 822 3.26 11.10 29.97
CA CYS A 822 2.13 11.27 29.05
C CYS A 822 1.70 9.91 28.46
N LEU A 823 0.41 9.68 28.33
CA LEU A 823 -0.20 8.52 27.69
C LEU A 823 -1.25 8.99 26.69
N ASN A 824 -1.04 8.70 25.40
CA ASN A 824 -2.03 8.96 24.35
C ASN A 824 -2.99 7.79 24.20
N VAL A 825 -4.29 8.06 24.31
CA VAL A 825 -5.40 7.09 24.22
C VAL A 825 -6.57 7.72 23.48
N ASN A 826 -6.96 7.21 22.30
CA ASN A 826 -8.19 7.62 21.60
C ASN A 826 -8.41 9.14 21.52
N ASP A 827 -7.40 9.89 21.08
CA ASP A 827 -7.43 11.37 20.98
C ASP A 827 -7.37 12.10 22.34
N TYR A 828 -7.20 11.38 23.46
CA TYR A 828 -6.85 11.93 24.77
C TYR A 828 -5.36 11.85 25.05
N VAL A 829 -4.80 12.91 25.63
CA VAL A 829 -3.46 12.93 26.21
C VAL A 829 -3.63 13.01 27.73
N ILE A 830 -3.38 11.88 28.39
CA ILE A 830 -3.37 11.79 29.85
C ILE A 830 -1.98 12.15 30.35
N TYR A 831 -1.85 13.15 31.22
CA TYR A 831 -0.57 13.67 31.71
C TYR A 831 -0.56 13.84 33.23
N ARG A 832 0.61 13.89 33.87
CA ARG A 832 0.70 14.20 35.31
C ARG A 832 0.43 15.69 35.55
N GLU A 833 -0.52 16.05 36.41
CA GLU A 833 -1.03 17.43 36.61
C GLU A 833 0.03 18.52 36.85
N ASP A 834 1.17 18.18 37.46
CA ASP A 834 2.27 19.12 37.66
C ASP A 834 3.03 19.47 36.37
N THR A 835 2.65 18.86 35.26
CA THR A 835 3.02 19.26 33.90
C THR A 835 1.97 20.26 33.39
N PRO A 836 2.31 21.54 33.15
CA PRO A 836 1.30 22.56 32.87
C PRO A 836 0.56 22.29 31.55
N GLU A 837 -0.78 22.21 31.63
CA GLU A 837 -1.71 21.97 30.51
C GLU A 837 -1.46 22.90 29.31
N THR A 838 -1.10 24.15 29.59
CA THR A 838 -0.80 25.19 28.60
C THR A 838 0.35 24.82 27.66
N LYS A 839 1.25 23.93 28.07
CA LYS A 839 2.31 23.42 27.19
C LYS A 839 1.73 22.55 26.07
N PHE A 840 0.78 21.69 26.38
CA PHE A 840 0.19 20.78 25.40
C PHE A 840 -0.87 21.45 24.53
N GLN A 841 -1.58 22.47 25.03
CA GLN A 841 -2.55 23.26 24.25
C GLN A 841 -1.94 23.98 23.02
N ILE A 842 -0.61 24.08 22.93
CA ILE A 842 0.09 24.62 21.74
C ILE A 842 -0.07 23.68 20.52
N LEU A 843 -0.50 22.44 20.75
CA LEU A 843 -0.86 21.53 19.68
C LEU A 843 -2.18 21.99 19.06
N HIS A 844 -2.13 22.51 17.84
CA HIS A 844 -3.31 22.84 17.00
C HIS A 844 -4.09 21.59 16.55
N GLU A 845 -4.08 20.53 17.34
CA GLU A 845 -4.77 19.27 17.11
C GLU A 845 -5.96 19.21 18.06
N SER A 846 -7.07 18.60 17.62
CA SER A 846 -8.27 18.37 18.43
C SER A 846 -8.03 17.23 19.43
N LEU A 847 -7.07 17.42 20.33
CA LEU A 847 -6.74 16.48 21.41
C LEU A 847 -7.42 16.92 22.70
N GLN A 848 -8.03 15.97 23.40
CA GLN A 848 -8.56 16.19 24.74
C GLN A 848 -7.43 15.98 25.75
N MET A 849 -7.28 16.92 26.68
CA MET A 849 -6.22 16.89 27.68
C MET A 849 -6.82 16.47 29.01
N ALA A 850 -6.19 15.53 29.71
CA ALA A 850 -6.61 15.12 31.04
C ALA A 850 -5.41 15.01 31.99
N GLY A 851 -5.39 15.87 33.01
CA GLY A 851 -4.40 15.80 34.07
C GLY A 851 -4.78 14.75 35.11
N ILE A 852 -3.81 13.98 35.61
CA ILE A 852 -3.98 13.08 36.75
C ILE A 852 -2.91 13.32 37.82
N THR A 853 -3.29 13.16 39.08
CA THR A 853 -2.32 13.07 40.17
C THR A 853 -1.64 11.71 40.13
N ALA A 854 -0.32 11.66 39.91
CA ALA A 854 0.42 10.37 39.84
C ALA A 854 1.75 10.40 40.61
N ASN A 855 1.85 11.25 41.64
CA ASN A 855 3.10 11.52 42.35
C ASN A 855 3.67 10.31 43.09
N GLU A 856 2.82 9.43 43.63
CA GLU A 856 3.25 8.19 44.30
C GLU A 856 3.36 7.03 43.32
N LEU A 857 2.47 6.93 42.33
CA LEU A 857 2.57 5.95 41.22
C LEU A 857 3.91 6.05 40.49
N VAL A 858 4.36 7.25 40.14
CA VAL A 858 5.62 7.45 39.42
C VAL A 858 6.84 7.08 40.29
N LYS A 859 6.73 7.14 41.63
CA LYS A 859 7.77 6.60 42.53
C LYS A 859 7.82 5.06 42.49
N ILE A 860 6.68 4.39 42.28
CA ILE A 860 6.64 2.94 42.05
C ILE A 860 7.29 2.58 40.72
N GLY A 861 7.07 3.37 39.66
CA GLY A 861 7.75 3.18 38.38
C GLY A 861 7.40 4.23 37.36
N SER A 862 8.35 5.12 37.02
CA SER A 862 8.20 5.99 35.86
C SER A 862 8.53 5.22 34.58
N PRO A 863 7.83 5.44 33.46
CA PRO A 863 6.65 6.31 33.29
C PRO A 863 5.30 5.69 33.70
N ILE A 864 4.25 6.51 33.82
CA ILE A 864 2.86 6.07 34.06
C ILE A 864 2.42 4.99 33.06
N SER A 865 2.88 5.08 31.81
CA SER A 865 2.58 4.10 30.76
C SER A 865 3.10 2.67 31.04
N ARG A 866 3.94 2.45 32.07
CA ARG A 866 4.33 1.10 32.51
C ARG A 866 3.18 0.36 33.17
N PHE A 867 2.25 1.06 33.83
CA PHE A 867 1.16 0.45 34.61
C PHE A 867 -0.05 0.02 33.76
N VAL A 868 -0.07 0.37 32.47
CA VAL A 868 -1.23 0.18 31.59
C VAL A 868 -0.81 -0.51 30.30
N LEU A 869 -1.44 -1.64 29.99
CA LEU A 869 -1.36 -2.26 28.66
C LEU A 869 -2.63 -1.92 27.87
N LEU A 870 -2.51 -0.96 26.96
CA LEU A 870 -3.57 -0.58 26.04
C LEU A 870 -3.74 -1.65 24.95
N THR A 871 -4.97 -2.02 24.69
CA THR A 871 -5.33 -3.05 23.71
C THR A 871 -6.72 -2.79 23.14
N MET A 872 -7.15 -3.63 22.21
CA MET A 872 -8.50 -3.60 21.69
C MET A 872 -9.10 -4.99 21.67
N LYS A 873 -10.40 -5.12 21.90
CA LYS A 873 -11.10 -6.37 21.63
C LYS A 873 -11.17 -6.54 20.12
N MET A 874 -10.46 -7.52 19.61
CA MET A 874 -10.49 -7.86 18.20
C MET A 874 -11.90 -8.37 17.90
N LYS A 875 -12.76 -7.52 17.32
CA LYS A 875 -14.05 -7.94 16.79
C LYS A 875 -13.73 -9.08 15.86
N THR A 876 -14.19 -10.30 16.19
CA THR A 876 -13.85 -11.55 15.50
C THR A 876 -13.59 -11.24 14.05
N LEU A 877 -12.31 -11.10 13.73
CA LEU A 877 -11.88 -10.40 12.53
C LEU A 877 -11.95 -11.38 11.35
N LYS A 878 -12.91 -12.30 11.45
CA LYS A 878 -13.64 -13.01 10.39
C LYS A 878 -14.38 -12.04 9.45
N SER A 879 -14.22 -10.72 9.60
CA SER A 879 -14.74 -9.72 8.69
C SER A 879 -13.75 -8.64 8.27
N LEU A 880 -12.45 -8.71 8.62
CA LEU A 880 -11.39 -7.76 8.16
C LEU A 880 -9.93 -8.31 7.97
N TRP A 881 -9.61 -9.62 8.12
CA TRP A 881 -8.38 -10.29 7.61
C TRP A 881 -8.45 -10.83 6.18
#